data_AF-A0A7V8IZN8-F1
#
_entry.id   AF-A0A7V8IZN8-F1
#
_cell.length_a   1.000
_cell.length_b   1.000
_cell.length_c   1.000
_cell.angle_alpha   90.00
_cell.angle_beta   90.00
_cell.angle_gamma   90.00
#
_symmetry.space_group_name_H-M   'P 1'
#
loop_
_entity.id
_entity.type
_entity.pdbx_description
1 polymer ?
#
loop_
_entity_poly.entity_id
_entity_poly.type
_entity_poly.pdbx_seq_one_letter_code
_entity_poly.pdbx_strand_id
1 'polypeptide(L)'
;MPRRPLCSLILALAALPCPAGEPQEFPLPDFDVEKAKATYAIAVPPGYDAKTAWPLIVDLHGAIAPSAKGGSLTVREVWSRFSLQVPCLVAAPNSRTRAWGMIEGERDDVAYVAAVLADVKKRYTIDLKRVYLAGFSSGSDFLCSGGLQLGGEFAGSLVVCPGPSNVVGLSDGSLLKAKAFPFLFVTGEEDVVRKDGSWEAFLAIDRAGGRAMYREVPETDHRFASVEEYARLFRYLEFLAGNRTEDDLAVAKEAAASGDWLRASTHAAREESAEAKAIFADLEIKTSVLADEAAKVEATKEPGRAFESWWRVRTQGARFPDLAARAQKQLDALENAPGSLYRARTEWLVAKRLWTWDRYLGNRQVTEHLKDLAKRFPGRARLASLGKSVQGRDILVLEITDRSAGAPEEKPAVWVQGALHGNEASAAMTALYVAWQLAANPARSRGTDKVVARTTFYVVPAASPDAFAHFMGGPCTRWRPRYNYRPFDADGDGKTDEDGYEDLDGDGEIGLMWKPDDKGDFVLKGGRVVRGDGAKRFSFAGREGVDDDGDGKYSEDPAGGVDLNRNFPVGFKVRKEFEGSHGPEAASEPETQAIMKAVAARPNIALFLDVHNDGKCLFFWRPGEDKALFEAIAARGEKTLGYPPAPLDHEGAGLAIAWAFGARGIPSLILELEPREWSEDRFVPAKPFKHPQLGEILLGGDDRKLSARNPEPAALREIARKSWEWIKDEAERLPRLELVDPVIEATEGGFEVRATLQNAGEMPTDTWKAVALKLSAPVAFEAEGLAEATAVERLAGGASAEVRVKIASATGPVTLIVRHPRAGVVRLPVRPPTSETRPIRKDYTIEDGFATPDKAVPAENEFFRKGVPVRELGPGFECSLKRPRMKVAVVLGEWKDRRHSFGREEIERSFFSKGAGPGTSPTGQPTYGSLRDFYAEMSGSTFDATGTVFDWVLLPGSWTGMRDASFGSDVVERELARAVLARDGKAALDGFDAIVFLWAGNPVARTSALWPMRLSLKDRPGVVAFKAGERYRGHFAPIGVACHELAHTFGVDDKYGLGATKNPLGPFCLIAYGTHGAAPSAEARPFHLCAWCKQCIGWLRPVTVDPARPQKLALRPVNFDPGESFRVLLKPDGSEYLLLENRRREGFMSDLPCEGLFVLRVGPNDRPASPQTRVQLIPAHGLDPARRGIPADEGHVAWPQEGRTELSEGSAALRAIRRVDDVIYFEISSGK
;
A
#
# COMPACT_ATOMS: atom_id res chain seq x y z
N MET A 1 -38.96 -38.07 -40.09
CA MET A 1 -37.51 -38.42 -40.03
C MET A 1 -37.05 -38.87 -41.40
N PRO A 2 -35.76 -38.80 -41.80
CA PRO A 2 -34.54 -38.32 -41.11
C PRO A 2 -33.67 -37.32 -41.96
N ARG A 3 -32.86 -36.45 -41.30
CA ARG A 3 -31.37 -36.41 -41.16
C ARG A 3 -30.50 -36.21 -42.43
N ARG A 4 -29.86 -35.01 -42.51
CA ARG A 4 -28.42 -34.63 -42.69
C ARG A 4 -27.47 -35.59 -43.47
N PRO A 5 -26.40 -35.10 -44.17
CA PRO A 5 -25.39 -34.19 -43.58
C PRO A 5 -24.67 -33.15 -44.48
N LEU A 6 -24.00 -32.22 -43.77
CA LEU A 6 -23.01 -31.23 -44.19
C LEU A 6 -21.66 -31.90 -44.59
N CYS A 7 -20.92 -31.28 -45.51
CA CYS A 7 -19.57 -30.72 -45.24
C CYS A 7 -19.03 -29.85 -46.39
N SER A 8 -18.35 -28.76 -46.00
CA SER A 8 -17.26 -28.05 -46.69
C SER A 8 -17.59 -27.08 -47.85
N LEU A 9 -17.68 -25.78 -47.55
CA LEU A 9 -16.82 -24.79 -48.21
C LEU A 9 -16.64 -23.53 -47.35
N ILE A 10 -15.44 -22.98 -47.45
CA ILE A 10 -14.84 -21.86 -46.71
C ILE A 10 -15.65 -20.56 -46.88
N LEU A 11 -15.95 -19.88 -45.76
CA LEU A 11 -16.41 -18.48 -45.76
C LEU A 11 -15.48 -17.66 -44.88
N ALA A 12 -14.68 -16.82 -45.54
CA ALA A 12 -13.93 -15.74 -44.93
C ALA A 12 -14.91 -14.71 -44.37
N LEU A 13 -14.99 -14.60 -43.04
CA LEU A 13 -15.73 -13.54 -42.36
C LEU A 13 -14.82 -12.32 -42.21
N ALA A 14 -15.07 -11.30 -43.03
CA ALA A 14 -14.62 -9.95 -42.75
C ALA A 14 -15.43 -9.41 -41.56
N ALA A 15 -14.74 -9.10 -40.47
CA ALA A 15 -15.30 -8.40 -39.32
C ALA A 15 -15.95 -7.06 -39.71
N LEU A 16 -17.17 -6.85 -39.22
CA LEU A 16 -17.83 -5.53 -39.12
C LEU A 16 -17.61 -5.00 -37.68
N PRO A 17 -17.38 -3.69 -37.48
CA PRO A 17 -17.18 -3.12 -36.15
C PRO A 17 -18.52 -2.99 -35.40
N CYS A 18 -18.59 -3.56 -34.19
CA CYS A 18 -19.76 -3.53 -33.30
C CYS A 18 -19.62 -2.40 -32.27
N PRO A 19 -20.68 -1.66 -31.90
CA PRO A 19 -20.62 -0.64 -30.86
C PRO A 19 -20.48 -1.29 -29.48
N ALA A 20 -19.76 -0.65 -28.56
CA ALA A 20 -19.56 -1.13 -27.19
C ALA A 20 -20.89 -1.28 -26.42
N GLY A 21 -21.20 -2.49 -25.93
CA GLY A 21 -22.49 -2.83 -25.31
C GLY A 21 -22.39 -3.91 -24.21
N GLU A 22 -23.46 -4.03 -23.42
CA GLU A 22 -23.59 -4.80 -22.16
C GLU A 22 -23.02 -6.23 -22.13
N PRO A 23 -22.62 -6.75 -20.93
CA PRO A 23 -21.98 -8.05 -20.79
C PRO A 23 -22.84 -9.21 -21.32
N GLN A 24 -22.29 -10.05 -22.19
CA GLN A 24 -23.00 -11.17 -22.80
C GLN A 24 -22.76 -12.46 -22.00
N GLU A 25 -23.78 -13.32 -21.82
CA GLU A 25 -23.68 -14.53 -21.01
C GLU A 25 -23.83 -15.82 -21.84
N PHE A 26 -22.94 -16.79 -21.63
CA PHE A 26 -22.88 -18.04 -22.41
C PHE A 26 -22.93 -19.30 -21.52
N PRO A 27 -23.70 -20.35 -21.91
CA PRO A 27 -23.83 -21.60 -21.14
C PRO A 27 -22.79 -22.68 -21.51
N LEU A 28 -22.45 -23.54 -20.53
CA LEU A 28 -21.57 -24.72 -20.69
C LEU A 28 -22.19 -25.98 -20.06
N PRO A 29 -23.22 -26.58 -20.68
CA PRO A 29 -24.07 -27.60 -20.04
C PRO A 29 -23.32 -28.88 -19.61
N ASP A 30 -22.21 -29.22 -20.25
CA ASP A 30 -21.41 -30.41 -19.93
C ASP A 30 -20.76 -30.33 -18.53
N PHE A 31 -20.67 -29.12 -17.97
CA PHE A 31 -20.16 -28.83 -16.62
C PHE A 31 -21.27 -28.52 -15.61
N ASP A 32 -22.53 -28.73 -16.00
CA ASP A 32 -23.66 -28.67 -15.08
C ASP A 32 -23.50 -29.75 -14.00
N VAL A 33 -23.79 -29.35 -12.77
CA VAL A 33 -23.91 -30.22 -11.60
C VAL A 33 -25.34 -30.13 -11.10
N GLU A 34 -25.87 -31.17 -10.44
CA GLU A 34 -27.32 -31.44 -10.22
C GLU A 34 -28.26 -30.23 -10.01
N LYS A 35 -27.80 -29.13 -9.38
CA LYS A 35 -28.59 -27.92 -9.09
C LYS A 35 -27.95 -26.58 -9.52
N ALA A 36 -26.85 -26.60 -10.25
CA ALA A 36 -26.17 -25.38 -10.70
C ALA A 36 -25.76 -25.48 -12.17
N LYS A 37 -26.20 -24.49 -12.95
CA LYS A 37 -25.84 -24.39 -14.37
C LYS A 37 -24.51 -23.67 -14.53
N ALA A 38 -23.64 -24.24 -15.34
CA ALA A 38 -22.36 -23.64 -15.72
C ALA A 38 -22.59 -22.54 -16.77
N THR A 39 -22.22 -21.31 -16.43
CA THR A 39 -22.35 -20.10 -17.27
C THR A 39 -21.20 -19.13 -17.03
N TYR A 40 -20.84 -18.31 -18.01
CA TYR A 40 -19.90 -17.21 -17.84
C TYR A 40 -20.38 -15.95 -18.56
N ALA A 41 -20.09 -14.79 -17.98
CA ALA A 41 -20.33 -13.48 -18.59
C ALA A 41 -19.05 -12.97 -19.28
N ILE A 42 -19.18 -12.21 -20.38
CA ILE A 42 -18.04 -11.60 -21.07
C ILE A 42 -18.25 -10.11 -21.31
N ALA A 43 -17.25 -9.31 -20.92
CA ALA A 43 -17.10 -7.91 -21.30
C ALA A 43 -16.23 -7.81 -22.56
N VAL A 44 -16.74 -7.15 -23.60
CA VAL A 44 -16.03 -6.92 -24.86
C VAL A 44 -15.67 -5.44 -24.97
N PRO A 45 -14.40 -5.07 -25.13
CA PRO A 45 -13.98 -3.67 -25.17
C PRO A 45 -14.46 -2.97 -26.46
N PRO A 46 -14.72 -1.65 -26.42
CA PRO A 46 -14.98 -0.85 -27.61
C PRO A 46 -13.83 -0.99 -28.61
N GLY A 47 -14.14 -1.35 -29.86
CA GLY A 47 -13.13 -1.48 -30.92
C GLY A 47 -12.52 -2.88 -31.07
N TYR A 48 -13.03 -3.90 -30.37
CA TYR A 48 -12.68 -5.29 -30.66
C TYR A 48 -12.96 -5.65 -32.13
N ASP A 49 -11.96 -6.26 -32.77
CA ASP A 49 -12.01 -6.73 -34.16
C ASP A 49 -11.53 -8.19 -34.20
N ALA A 50 -12.33 -9.06 -34.80
CA ALA A 50 -12.06 -10.49 -34.92
C ALA A 50 -10.84 -10.83 -35.78
N LYS A 51 -10.28 -9.87 -36.53
CA LYS A 51 -9.03 -10.09 -37.29
C LYS A 51 -7.77 -9.91 -36.43
N THR A 52 -7.89 -9.31 -35.24
CA THR A 52 -6.77 -9.05 -34.33
C THR A 52 -6.92 -9.92 -33.08
N ALA A 53 -5.82 -10.43 -32.52
CA ALA A 53 -5.85 -11.24 -31.30
C ALA A 53 -5.81 -10.35 -30.04
N TRP A 54 -6.79 -10.48 -29.15
CA TRP A 54 -6.95 -9.62 -27.96
C TRP A 54 -6.66 -10.33 -26.62
N PRO A 55 -6.13 -9.60 -25.61
CA PRO A 55 -5.93 -10.16 -24.26
C PRO A 55 -7.25 -10.57 -23.60
N LEU A 56 -7.18 -11.55 -22.68
CA LEU A 56 -8.34 -12.05 -21.94
C LEU A 56 -8.03 -12.12 -20.44
N ILE A 57 -8.95 -11.65 -19.59
CA ILE A 57 -8.95 -11.89 -18.13
C ILE A 57 -10.08 -12.87 -17.81
N VAL A 58 -9.78 -13.87 -16.99
CA VAL A 58 -10.74 -14.78 -16.40
C VAL A 58 -10.90 -14.45 -14.91
N ASP A 59 -11.99 -13.77 -14.55
CA ASP A 59 -12.22 -13.22 -13.20
C ASP A 59 -13.13 -14.13 -12.34
N LEU A 60 -12.68 -14.44 -11.12
CA LEU A 60 -13.35 -15.30 -10.14
C LEU A 60 -13.85 -14.46 -8.96
N HIS A 61 -15.15 -14.26 -8.88
CA HIS A 61 -15.77 -13.43 -7.84
C HIS A 61 -15.64 -14.03 -6.42
N GLY A 62 -15.79 -13.20 -5.38
CA GLY A 62 -15.75 -13.65 -3.98
C GLY A 62 -17.02 -14.33 -3.47
N ALA A 63 -16.95 -14.93 -2.27
CA ALA A 63 -18.03 -15.75 -1.68
C ALA A 63 -19.26 -14.97 -1.18
N ILE A 64 -19.16 -13.65 -1.21
CA ILE A 64 -20.26 -12.74 -0.89
C ILE A 64 -21.17 -12.53 -2.11
N ALA A 65 -20.65 -12.73 -3.33
CA ALA A 65 -21.45 -12.63 -4.55
C ALA A 65 -22.26 -13.94 -4.79
N PRO A 66 -23.51 -13.87 -5.31
CA PRO A 66 -24.31 -15.06 -5.59
C PRO A 66 -23.64 -15.97 -6.63
N SER A 67 -23.54 -17.27 -6.36
CA SER A 67 -22.80 -18.20 -7.22
C SER A 67 -23.20 -18.13 -8.70
N ALA A 68 -24.51 -18.12 -8.98
CA ALA A 68 -25.04 -18.10 -10.34
C ALA A 68 -24.93 -16.76 -11.09
N LYS A 69 -24.45 -15.67 -10.47
CA LYS A 69 -24.38 -14.33 -11.10
C LYS A 69 -23.14 -13.52 -10.72
N GLY A 70 -22.22 -14.08 -9.93
CA GLY A 70 -21.13 -13.31 -9.36
C GLY A 70 -20.16 -12.78 -10.41
N GLY A 71 -19.93 -13.53 -11.50
CA GLY A 71 -19.11 -13.06 -12.62
C GLY A 71 -19.81 -11.96 -13.41
N SER A 72 -21.13 -12.08 -13.64
CA SER A 72 -21.91 -11.03 -14.29
C SER A 72 -21.89 -9.71 -13.50
N LEU A 73 -21.87 -9.78 -12.15
CA LEU A 73 -21.80 -8.61 -11.27
C LEU A 73 -20.42 -7.93 -11.28
N THR A 74 -19.32 -8.68 -11.13
CA THR A 74 -17.97 -8.09 -11.18
C THR A 74 -17.67 -7.49 -12.54
N VAL A 75 -18.15 -8.12 -13.61
CA VAL A 75 -18.06 -7.56 -14.97
C VAL A 75 -18.81 -6.24 -15.08
N ARG A 76 -20.03 -6.14 -14.56
CA ARG A 76 -20.78 -4.89 -14.66
C ARG A 76 -20.20 -3.75 -13.81
N GLU A 77 -19.80 -4.03 -12.57
CA GLU A 77 -19.43 -3.00 -11.59
C GLU A 77 -17.99 -2.52 -11.71
N VAL A 78 -17.05 -3.42 -12.06
CA VAL A 78 -15.62 -3.13 -12.08
C VAL A 78 -15.06 -3.33 -13.49
N TRP A 79 -15.23 -4.53 -14.06
CA TRP A 79 -14.43 -4.90 -15.23
C TRP A 79 -14.90 -4.30 -16.55
N SER A 80 -16.17 -3.91 -16.70
CA SER A 80 -16.64 -3.20 -17.89
C SER A 80 -16.02 -1.80 -17.95
N ARG A 81 -15.99 -1.08 -16.82
CA ARG A 81 -15.34 0.23 -16.70
C ARG A 81 -13.82 0.11 -16.89
N PHE A 82 -13.22 -0.92 -16.33
CA PHE A 82 -11.83 -1.27 -16.58
C PHE A 82 -11.56 -1.55 -18.07
N SER A 83 -12.45 -2.30 -18.76
CA SER A 83 -12.27 -2.67 -20.17
C SER A 83 -12.44 -1.49 -21.14
N LEU A 84 -13.05 -0.39 -20.68
CA LEU A 84 -13.01 0.90 -21.39
C LEU A 84 -11.63 1.56 -21.30
N GLN A 85 -10.88 1.32 -20.20
CA GLN A 85 -9.54 1.88 -19.96
C GLN A 85 -8.40 0.93 -20.38
N VAL A 86 -8.67 -0.37 -20.46
CA VAL A 86 -7.72 -1.42 -20.84
C VAL A 86 -8.35 -2.29 -21.93
N PRO A 87 -7.82 -2.26 -23.16
CA PRO A 87 -8.37 -3.01 -24.29
C PRO A 87 -8.14 -4.53 -24.11
N CYS A 88 -8.99 -5.18 -23.32
CA CYS A 88 -8.99 -6.63 -23.09
C CYS A 88 -10.41 -7.17 -22.95
N LEU A 89 -10.61 -8.42 -23.37
CA LEU A 89 -11.81 -9.18 -23.07
C LEU A 89 -11.77 -9.61 -21.60
N VAL A 90 -12.91 -9.61 -20.92
CA VAL A 90 -12.99 -10.15 -19.55
C VAL A 90 -14.11 -11.18 -19.48
N ALA A 91 -13.75 -12.46 -19.34
CA ALA A 91 -14.69 -13.55 -19.15
C ALA A 91 -14.78 -13.92 -17.67
N ALA A 92 -15.91 -13.70 -17.01
CA ALA A 92 -16.08 -14.00 -15.61
C ALA A 92 -17.04 -15.19 -15.45
N PRO A 93 -16.54 -16.40 -15.09
CA PRO A 93 -17.39 -17.55 -14.83
C PRO A 93 -18.25 -17.31 -13.58
N ASN A 94 -19.52 -17.69 -13.66
CA ASN A 94 -20.37 -17.77 -12.49
C ASN A 94 -20.05 -19.05 -11.74
N SER A 95 -19.67 -18.94 -10.46
CA SER A 95 -19.31 -20.10 -9.65
C SER A 95 -20.51 -21.04 -9.50
N ARG A 96 -20.25 -22.35 -9.38
CA ARG A 96 -21.33 -23.35 -9.23
C ARG A 96 -21.71 -23.58 -7.76
N THR A 97 -20.87 -23.12 -6.83
CA THR A 97 -21.05 -23.11 -5.36
C THR A 97 -20.71 -21.74 -4.77
N ARG A 98 -21.06 -21.47 -3.50
CA ARG A 98 -20.83 -20.15 -2.86
C ARG A 98 -19.34 -19.78 -2.73
N ALA A 99 -18.46 -20.77 -2.67
CA ALA A 99 -17.01 -20.60 -2.64
C ALA A 99 -16.39 -21.53 -3.70
N TRP A 100 -15.19 -21.19 -4.14
CA TRP A 100 -14.44 -21.91 -5.17
C TRP A 100 -13.58 -23.03 -4.57
N GLY A 101 -13.37 -24.13 -5.30
CA GLY A 101 -12.52 -25.26 -4.89
C GLY A 101 -13.22 -26.32 -4.03
N MET A 102 -14.55 -26.30 -3.98
CA MET A 102 -15.37 -27.18 -3.13
C MET A 102 -15.91 -28.42 -3.87
N ILE A 103 -15.63 -28.57 -5.18
CA ILE A 103 -16.07 -29.69 -6.02
C ILE A 103 -14.81 -30.39 -6.53
N GLU A 104 -14.72 -31.71 -6.36
CA GLU A 104 -13.56 -32.53 -6.76
C GLU A 104 -13.96 -33.54 -7.88
N GLY A 105 -13.03 -33.86 -8.79
CA GLY A 105 -13.21 -34.84 -9.88
C GLY A 105 -13.39 -34.21 -11.27
N GLU A 106 -13.83 -34.97 -12.28
CA GLU A 106 -13.83 -34.53 -13.69
C GLU A 106 -14.67 -33.27 -14.00
N ARG A 107 -15.56 -32.86 -13.10
CA ARG A 107 -16.36 -31.62 -13.19
C ARG A 107 -15.99 -30.58 -12.14
N ASP A 108 -14.79 -30.65 -11.57
CA ASP A 108 -14.28 -29.69 -10.59
C ASP A 108 -14.15 -28.26 -11.14
N ASP A 109 -13.82 -27.32 -10.25
CA ASP A 109 -13.71 -25.91 -10.61
C ASP A 109 -12.47 -25.60 -11.47
N VAL A 110 -11.45 -26.47 -11.47
CA VAL A 110 -10.28 -26.35 -12.37
C VAL A 110 -10.70 -26.68 -13.81
N ALA A 111 -11.37 -27.82 -14.00
CA ALA A 111 -11.87 -28.30 -15.29
C ALA A 111 -12.93 -27.35 -15.87
N TYR A 112 -13.79 -26.78 -15.02
CA TYR A 112 -14.80 -25.81 -15.44
C TYR A 112 -14.19 -24.50 -15.96
N VAL A 113 -13.21 -23.92 -15.27
CA VAL A 113 -12.51 -22.72 -15.73
C VAL A 113 -11.77 -22.98 -17.05
N ALA A 114 -11.17 -24.16 -17.21
CA ALA A 114 -10.55 -24.57 -18.47
C ALA A 114 -11.58 -24.68 -19.62
N ALA A 115 -12.78 -25.20 -19.36
CA ALA A 115 -13.85 -25.29 -20.33
C ALA A 115 -14.40 -23.92 -20.78
N VAL A 116 -14.50 -22.95 -19.85
CA VAL A 116 -14.81 -21.56 -20.18
C VAL A 116 -13.79 -20.99 -21.14
N LEU A 117 -12.50 -21.14 -20.83
CA LEU A 117 -11.42 -20.68 -21.70
C LEU A 117 -11.50 -21.35 -23.09
N ALA A 118 -11.78 -22.65 -23.15
CA ALA A 118 -11.92 -23.38 -24.42
C ALA A 118 -13.11 -22.91 -25.28
N ASP A 119 -14.24 -22.53 -24.67
CA ASP A 119 -15.39 -21.98 -25.38
C ASP A 119 -15.16 -20.53 -25.83
N VAL A 120 -14.49 -19.70 -25.03
CA VAL A 120 -14.08 -18.34 -25.42
C VAL A 120 -13.16 -18.37 -26.65
N LYS A 121 -12.17 -19.29 -26.69
CA LYS A 121 -11.27 -19.49 -27.85
C LYS A 121 -12.00 -19.81 -29.15
N LYS A 122 -13.18 -20.44 -29.08
CA LYS A 122 -13.99 -20.76 -30.27
C LYS A 122 -14.77 -19.55 -30.79
N ARG A 123 -15.15 -18.63 -29.89
CA ARG A 123 -16.04 -17.51 -30.18
C ARG A 123 -15.29 -16.21 -30.51
N TYR A 124 -14.14 -16.01 -29.89
CA TYR A 124 -13.37 -14.77 -29.97
C TYR A 124 -11.92 -15.04 -30.36
N THR A 125 -11.34 -14.13 -31.15
CA THR A 125 -9.93 -14.13 -31.53
C THR A 125 -9.13 -13.58 -30.35
N ILE A 126 -8.66 -14.48 -29.49
CA ILE A 126 -7.91 -14.13 -28.28
C ILE A 126 -6.42 -14.40 -28.44
N ASP A 127 -5.61 -13.55 -27.82
CA ASP A 127 -4.19 -13.78 -27.66
C ASP A 127 -3.97 -14.80 -26.55
N LEU A 128 -3.68 -16.04 -26.94
CA LEU A 128 -3.45 -17.17 -26.04
C LEU A 128 -2.25 -16.99 -25.12
N LYS A 129 -1.33 -16.08 -25.44
CA LYS A 129 -0.21 -15.75 -24.55
C LYS A 129 -0.64 -14.80 -23.44
N ARG A 130 -1.76 -14.10 -23.61
CA ARG A 130 -2.28 -13.04 -22.74
C ARG A 130 -3.63 -13.39 -22.14
N VAL A 131 -3.71 -14.57 -21.53
CA VAL A 131 -4.88 -15.03 -20.78
C VAL A 131 -4.57 -15.01 -19.28
N TYR A 132 -5.27 -14.23 -18.48
CA TYR A 132 -4.99 -14.01 -17.05
C TYR A 132 -6.11 -14.51 -16.16
N LEU A 133 -5.81 -14.72 -14.88
CA LEU A 133 -6.76 -15.01 -13.81
C LEU A 133 -6.88 -13.78 -12.90
N ALA A 134 -8.06 -13.51 -12.37
CA ALA A 134 -8.28 -12.52 -11.33
C ALA A 134 -9.24 -13.09 -10.28
N GLY A 135 -9.13 -12.66 -9.03
CA GLY A 135 -9.94 -13.16 -7.94
C GLY A 135 -10.11 -12.14 -6.83
N PHE A 136 -11.24 -12.21 -6.13
CA PHE A 136 -11.54 -11.42 -4.92
C PHE A 136 -12.00 -12.33 -3.79
N SER A 137 -11.53 -12.12 -2.56
CA SER A 137 -11.92 -12.88 -1.36
C SER A 137 -11.85 -14.40 -1.60
N SER A 138 -12.95 -15.16 -1.54
CA SER A 138 -12.94 -16.61 -1.84
C SER A 138 -12.43 -16.99 -3.23
N GLY A 139 -12.60 -16.13 -4.25
CA GLY A 139 -11.98 -16.36 -5.56
C GLY A 139 -10.46 -16.28 -5.47
N SER A 140 -9.95 -15.32 -4.69
CA SER A 140 -8.52 -15.20 -4.34
C SER A 140 -8.00 -16.38 -3.52
N ASP A 141 -8.80 -16.93 -2.60
CA ASP A 141 -8.44 -18.13 -1.84
C ASP A 141 -8.24 -19.33 -2.77
N PHE A 142 -9.14 -19.51 -3.75
CA PHE A 142 -9.01 -20.60 -4.72
C PHE A 142 -7.86 -20.39 -5.69
N LEU A 143 -7.58 -19.14 -6.10
CA LEU A 143 -6.34 -18.84 -6.84
C LEU A 143 -5.10 -19.15 -6.00
N CYS A 144 -5.18 -18.99 -4.67
CA CYS A 144 -4.12 -19.35 -3.73
C CYS A 144 -4.02 -20.86 -3.43
N SER A 145 -4.87 -21.70 -4.01
CA SER A 145 -4.72 -23.17 -3.95
C SER A 145 -3.76 -23.74 -4.98
N GLY A 146 -3.37 -22.96 -6.01
CA GLY A 146 -2.37 -23.35 -7.01
C GLY A 146 -2.85 -24.28 -8.14
N GLY A 147 -4.05 -24.87 -8.05
CA GLY A 147 -4.54 -25.87 -9.00
C GLY A 147 -4.68 -25.37 -10.44
N LEU A 148 -5.25 -24.19 -10.64
CA LEU A 148 -5.44 -23.56 -11.97
C LEU A 148 -4.10 -23.14 -12.62
N GLN A 149 -3.13 -22.77 -11.79
CA GLN A 149 -1.85 -22.20 -12.24
C GLN A 149 -0.87 -23.26 -12.74
N LEU A 150 -0.99 -24.50 -12.27
CA LEU A 150 -0.14 -25.62 -12.67
C LEU A 150 -0.55 -26.25 -14.02
N GLY A 151 -1.76 -25.95 -14.52
CA GLY A 151 -2.29 -26.46 -15.80
C GLY A 151 -1.75 -25.78 -17.06
N GLY A 152 -1.01 -24.66 -16.92
CA GLY A 152 -0.16 -24.13 -17.99
C GLY A 152 -0.79 -23.25 -19.09
N GLU A 153 -2.08 -22.89 -19.00
CA GLU A 153 -2.76 -22.07 -20.03
C GLU A 153 -2.94 -20.59 -19.67
N PHE A 154 -2.58 -20.20 -18.45
CA PHE A 154 -2.74 -18.83 -17.95
C PHE A 154 -1.38 -18.13 -17.75
N ALA A 155 -1.40 -16.82 -17.88
CA ALA A 155 -0.24 -15.95 -17.88
C ALA A 155 0.04 -15.35 -16.49
N GLY A 156 -0.96 -15.22 -15.61
CA GLY A 156 -0.82 -14.69 -14.25
C GLY A 156 -2.15 -14.54 -13.50
N SER A 157 -2.10 -14.33 -12.17
CA SER A 157 -3.25 -14.17 -11.25
C SER A 157 -3.22 -12.82 -10.51
N LEU A 158 -4.34 -12.09 -10.50
CA LEU A 158 -4.62 -10.98 -9.57
C LEU A 158 -5.43 -11.51 -8.38
N VAL A 159 -4.98 -11.27 -7.14
CA VAL A 159 -5.47 -11.89 -5.90
C VAL A 159 -5.87 -10.80 -4.89
N VAL A 160 -7.13 -10.44 -4.82
CA VAL A 160 -7.62 -9.33 -3.97
C VAL A 160 -8.24 -9.84 -2.67
N CYS A 161 -7.84 -9.30 -1.53
CA CYS A 161 -8.33 -9.54 -0.16
C CYS A 161 -8.57 -11.03 0.24
N PRO A 162 -7.62 -11.98 0.05
CA PRO A 162 -7.79 -13.36 0.50
C PRO A 162 -7.88 -13.52 2.02
N GLY A 163 -8.51 -14.60 2.49
CA GLY A 163 -8.75 -14.90 3.90
C GLY A 163 -7.53 -15.52 4.63
N PRO A 164 -7.47 -15.43 5.98
CA PRO A 164 -6.30 -15.83 6.77
C PRO A 164 -6.12 -17.35 6.98
N SER A 165 -7.16 -18.16 6.79
CA SER A 165 -7.15 -19.58 7.16
C SER A 165 -6.88 -20.54 5.99
N ASN A 166 -6.90 -20.04 4.74
CA ASN A 166 -7.12 -20.88 3.57
C ASN A 166 -6.03 -20.75 2.50
N VAL A 167 -4.80 -20.38 2.85
CA VAL A 167 -3.67 -20.49 1.92
C VAL A 167 -3.16 -21.94 1.87
N VAL A 168 -4.07 -22.86 1.54
CA VAL A 168 -3.86 -24.32 1.48
C VAL A 168 -2.66 -24.64 0.58
N GLY A 169 -2.50 -23.88 -0.51
CA GLY A 169 -1.41 -24.05 -1.45
C GLY A 169 -0.01 -23.66 -0.94
N LEU A 170 0.07 -22.90 0.16
CA LEU A 170 1.35 -22.68 0.85
C LEU A 170 1.66 -23.80 1.84
N SER A 171 0.64 -24.32 2.53
CA SER A 171 0.82 -25.45 3.46
C SER A 171 1.18 -26.76 2.75
N ASP A 172 0.65 -27.01 1.54
CA ASP A 172 0.99 -28.20 0.73
C ASP A 172 2.06 -27.91 -0.36
N GLY A 173 2.47 -26.64 -0.49
CA GLY A 173 3.49 -26.16 -1.40
C GLY A 173 3.08 -26.07 -2.88
N SER A 174 1.84 -26.36 -3.25
CA SER A 174 1.34 -26.26 -4.63
C SER A 174 1.44 -24.83 -5.21
N LEU A 175 1.13 -23.81 -4.41
CA LEU A 175 1.26 -22.40 -4.79
C LEU A 175 2.73 -22.00 -5.00
N LEU A 176 3.65 -22.63 -4.25
CA LEU A 176 5.09 -22.47 -4.42
C LEU A 176 5.64 -23.27 -5.61
N LYS A 177 5.03 -24.40 -5.98
CA LYS A 177 5.37 -25.14 -7.21
C LYS A 177 4.98 -24.33 -8.44
N ALA A 178 3.86 -23.61 -8.36
CA ALA A 178 3.44 -22.62 -9.34
C ALA A 178 4.25 -21.32 -9.26
N LYS A 179 5.40 -21.23 -8.58
CA LYS A 179 6.20 -19.99 -8.44
C LYS A 179 6.54 -19.27 -9.75
N ALA A 180 6.68 -20.00 -10.86
CA ALA A 180 6.89 -19.39 -12.16
C ALA A 180 5.64 -18.64 -12.64
N PHE A 181 4.46 -18.95 -12.10
CA PHE A 181 3.21 -18.26 -12.36
C PHE A 181 3.12 -16.94 -11.59
N PRO A 182 2.79 -15.81 -12.24
CA PRO A 182 2.59 -14.52 -11.58
C PRO A 182 1.39 -14.45 -10.65
N PHE A 183 1.54 -13.78 -9.51
CA PHE A 183 0.51 -13.46 -8.52
C PHE A 183 0.59 -11.98 -8.12
N LEU A 184 -0.55 -11.36 -7.81
CA LEU A 184 -0.62 -9.97 -7.38
C LEU A 184 -1.66 -9.80 -6.27
N PHE A 185 -1.22 -9.72 -5.02
CA PHE A 185 -2.02 -9.56 -3.81
C PHE A 185 -2.44 -8.09 -3.55
N VAL A 186 -3.64 -7.85 -3.00
CA VAL A 186 -4.17 -6.50 -2.68
C VAL A 186 -5.06 -6.58 -1.42
N THR A 187 -5.03 -5.61 -0.50
CA THR A 187 -5.77 -5.55 0.79
C THR A 187 -5.98 -4.08 1.23
N GLY A 188 -6.97 -3.75 2.07
CA GLY A 188 -7.19 -2.38 2.60
C GLY A 188 -6.58 -2.14 4.00
N GLU A 189 -6.26 -0.90 4.40
CA GLU A 189 -5.71 -0.52 5.72
C GLU A 189 -6.72 -0.71 6.86
N GLU A 190 -8.00 -0.54 6.57
CA GLU A 190 -9.11 -0.71 7.51
C GLU A 190 -9.83 -2.07 7.28
N ASP A 191 -9.22 -2.97 6.50
CA ASP A 191 -9.79 -4.28 6.13
C ASP A 191 -10.09 -5.14 7.36
N VAL A 192 -11.32 -5.67 7.39
CA VAL A 192 -11.90 -6.44 8.50
C VAL A 192 -11.48 -7.90 8.51
N VAL A 193 -11.02 -8.43 7.37
CA VAL A 193 -10.47 -9.77 7.25
C VAL A 193 -8.99 -9.67 7.55
N ARG A 194 -8.54 -10.24 8.68
CA ARG A 194 -7.15 -10.21 9.19
C ARG A 194 -6.13 -10.17 8.03
N LYS A 195 -5.44 -9.03 7.88
CA LYS A 195 -4.46 -8.74 6.79
C LYS A 195 -3.32 -9.76 6.72
N ASP A 196 -3.15 -10.50 7.80
CA ASP A 196 -2.14 -11.52 8.07
C ASP A 196 -2.03 -12.52 6.90
N GLY A 197 -3.14 -13.02 6.34
CA GLY A 197 -3.12 -14.08 5.31
C GLY A 197 -2.64 -13.66 3.92
N SER A 198 -3.17 -12.55 3.40
CA SER A 198 -2.74 -11.95 2.11
C SER A 198 -1.26 -11.56 2.16
N TRP A 199 -0.88 -11.07 3.33
CA TRP A 199 0.49 -10.70 3.60
C TRP A 199 1.41 -11.90 3.69
N GLU A 200 1.03 -12.92 4.44
CA GLU A 200 1.75 -14.19 4.60
C GLU A 200 1.87 -14.92 3.27
N ALA A 201 0.85 -14.85 2.42
CA ALA A 201 0.87 -15.53 1.14
C ALA A 201 1.78 -14.88 0.12
N PHE A 202 1.65 -13.55 0.00
CA PHE A 202 2.62 -12.75 -0.74
C PHE A 202 4.02 -12.98 -0.22
N LEU A 203 4.23 -12.88 1.10
CA LEU A 203 5.50 -13.17 1.78
C LEU A 203 6.07 -14.51 1.35
N ALA A 204 5.27 -15.57 1.35
CA ALA A 204 5.77 -16.91 1.08
C ALA A 204 6.10 -17.14 -0.40
N ILE A 205 5.27 -16.67 -1.35
CA ILE A 205 5.55 -16.81 -2.79
C ILE A 205 6.74 -15.93 -3.20
N ASP A 206 6.77 -14.67 -2.77
CA ASP A 206 7.90 -13.74 -2.94
C ASP A 206 9.19 -14.36 -2.38
N ARG A 207 9.12 -14.93 -1.17
CA ARG A 207 10.26 -15.63 -0.54
C ARG A 207 10.69 -16.87 -1.30
N ALA A 208 9.77 -17.59 -1.94
CA ALA A 208 10.08 -18.76 -2.75
C ALA A 208 10.62 -18.40 -4.16
N GLY A 209 10.84 -17.11 -4.43
CA GLY A 209 11.29 -16.62 -5.73
C GLY A 209 10.22 -16.72 -6.80
N GLY A 210 8.95 -16.78 -6.39
CA GLY A 210 7.83 -16.68 -7.29
C GLY A 210 7.54 -15.24 -7.68
N ARG A 211 6.89 -15.07 -8.83
CA ARG A 211 6.51 -13.75 -9.34
C ARG A 211 5.26 -13.29 -8.56
N ALA A 212 5.39 -12.56 -7.46
CA ALA A 212 4.25 -12.13 -6.62
C ALA A 212 4.19 -10.59 -6.42
N MET A 213 3.19 -10.01 -5.77
CA MET A 213 3.15 -8.59 -5.35
C MET A 213 2.07 -8.44 -4.27
N TYR A 214 2.08 -7.43 -3.41
CA TYR A 214 1.05 -7.11 -2.42
C TYR A 214 0.76 -5.62 -2.44
N ARG A 215 -0.44 -5.20 -2.03
CA ARG A 215 -0.81 -3.79 -1.95
C ARG A 215 -1.73 -3.59 -0.76
N GLU A 216 -1.34 -2.80 0.23
CA GLU A 216 -2.25 -2.31 1.28
C GLU A 216 -2.74 -0.90 0.94
N VAL A 217 -4.05 -0.65 0.94
CA VAL A 217 -4.61 0.63 0.48
C VAL A 217 -5.11 1.43 1.70
N PRO A 218 -4.53 2.62 2.04
CA PRO A 218 -4.95 3.44 3.17
C PRO A 218 -6.44 3.78 3.16
N GLU A 219 -7.01 3.92 4.35
CA GLU A 219 -8.42 4.32 4.57
C GLU A 219 -9.44 3.49 3.74
N THR A 220 -9.00 2.30 3.30
CA THR A 220 -9.76 1.35 2.48
C THR A 220 -10.05 0.13 3.32
N ASP A 221 -11.31 -0.32 3.32
CA ASP A 221 -11.78 -1.50 4.04
C ASP A 221 -11.79 -2.74 3.13
N HIS A 222 -12.57 -3.79 3.44
CA HIS A 222 -12.59 -5.07 2.70
C HIS A 222 -13.31 -5.01 1.35
N ARG A 223 -12.79 -4.23 0.40
CA ARG A 223 -13.38 -4.00 -0.94
C ARG A 223 -12.33 -3.84 -2.02
N PHE A 224 -12.79 -3.87 -3.28
CA PHE A 224 -12.00 -3.47 -4.45
C PHE A 224 -11.56 -2.00 -4.31
N ALA A 225 -10.30 -1.72 -4.58
CA ALA A 225 -9.79 -0.37 -4.79
C ALA A 225 -10.39 0.28 -6.06
N SER A 226 -10.01 1.52 -6.39
CA SER A 226 -10.53 2.21 -7.58
C SER A 226 -10.20 1.50 -8.90
N VAL A 227 -10.99 1.73 -9.96
CA VAL A 227 -10.77 1.13 -11.30
C VAL A 227 -9.41 1.54 -11.85
N GLU A 228 -8.98 2.76 -11.56
CA GLU A 228 -7.66 3.29 -11.91
C GLU A 228 -6.56 2.52 -11.16
N GLU A 229 -6.79 2.15 -9.89
CA GLU A 229 -5.88 1.26 -9.17
C GLU A 229 -5.81 -0.11 -9.84
N TYR A 230 -6.95 -0.71 -10.25
CA TYR A 230 -6.94 -2.01 -10.94
C TYR A 230 -6.35 -1.98 -12.34
N ALA A 231 -6.64 -0.95 -13.15
CA ALA A 231 -6.04 -0.73 -14.47
C ALA A 231 -4.52 -0.72 -14.39
N ARG A 232 -3.99 -0.14 -13.32
CA ARG A 232 -2.56 -0.12 -13.03
C ARG A 232 -2.05 -1.48 -12.57
N LEU A 233 -2.73 -2.09 -11.60
CA LEU A 233 -2.39 -3.42 -11.07
C LEU A 233 -2.44 -4.52 -12.16
N PHE A 234 -3.38 -4.49 -13.10
CA PHE A 234 -3.45 -5.49 -14.18
C PHE A 234 -2.31 -5.33 -15.18
N ARG A 235 -1.93 -4.10 -15.55
CA ARG A 235 -0.75 -3.87 -16.41
C ARG A 235 0.51 -4.40 -15.73
N TYR A 236 0.60 -4.28 -14.40
CA TYR A 236 1.64 -4.95 -13.61
C TYR A 236 1.58 -6.46 -13.72
N LEU A 237 0.40 -7.06 -13.66
CA LEU A 237 0.25 -8.50 -13.85
C LEU A 237 0.68 -8.93 -15.27
N GLU A 238 0.36 -8.15 -16.31
CA GLU A 238 0.76 -8.47 -17.68
C GLU A 238 2.27 -8.41 -17.89
N PHE A 239 2.91 -7.46 -17.21
CA PHE A 239 4.37 -7.37 -17.14
C PHE A 239 4.97 -8.52 -16.34
N LEU A 240 4.41 -8.85 -15.17
CA LEU A 240 4.88 -10.00 -14.39
C LEU A 240 4.79 -11.28 -15.21
N ALA A 241 3.80 -11.41 -16.11
CA ALA A 241 3.68 -12.52 -17.05
C ALA A 241 4.67 -12.49 -18.22
N GLY A 242 5.25 -11.33 -18.51
CA GLY A 242 6.18 -11.13 -19.63
C GLY A 242 5.50 -10.82 -20.96
N ASN A 243 4.21 -10.47 -20.95
CA ASN A 243 3.47 -10.12 -22.17
C ASN A 243 3.37 -8.61 -22.41
N ARG A 244 3.88 -7.83 -21.46
CA ARG A 244 4.18 -6.41 -21.63
C ARG A 244 5.64 -6.19 -21.32
N THR A 245 6.23 -5.26 -22.04
CA THR A 245 7.60 -4.83 -21.78
C THR A 245 7.59 -3.77 -20.67
N GLU A 246 8.76 -3.52 -20.09
CA GLU A 246 8.94 -2.54 -19.02
C GLU A 246 8.67 -1.09 -19.48
N ASP A 247 8.66 -0.88 -20.80
CA ASP A 247 8.35 0.37 -21.50
C ASP A 247 6.83 0.59 -21.65
N ASP A 248 6.03 -0.49 -21.75
CA ASP A 248 4.56 -0.43 -21.83
C ASP A 248 3.86 -0.03 -20.50
N LEU A 249 4.63 0.09 -19.40
CA LEU A 249 4.15 0.30 -18.02
C LEU A 249 4.11 1.77 -17.57
N ALA A 250 4.40 2.73 -18.44
CA ALA A 250 4.59 4.14 -18.08
C ALA A 250 3.45 4.78 -17.25
N VAL A 251 2.19 4.35 -17.43
CA VAL A 251 1.01 4.82 -16.66
C VAL A 251 0.84 4.10 -15.31
N ALA A 252 1.28 2.84 -15.22
CA ALA A 252 1.35 2.13 -13.94
C ALA A 252 2.48 2.71 -13.07
N LYS A 253 3.42 3.40 -13.74
CA LYS A 253 4.56 4.06 -13.16
C LYS A 253 4.32 5.44 -12.51
N GLU A 254 3.08 5.89 -12.43
CA GLU A 254 2.72 7.18 -11.81
C GLU A 254 2.02 7.00 -10.45
N ALA A 255 1.73 5.76 -10.06
CA ALA A 255 0.83 5.41 -8.94
C ALA A 255 1.49 4.93 -7.68
N ALA A 256 2.69 4.33 -7.76
CA ALA A 256 3.46 4.02 -6.58
C ALA A 256 4.08 5.28 -5.94
N ALA A 257 3.90 6.47 -6.56
CA ALA A 257 4.48 7.76 -6.14
C ALA A 257 3.83 8.37 -4.92
N SER A 258 2.54 8.14 -4.73
CA SER A 258 1.74 8.82 -3.71
C SER A 258 2.07 8.35 -2.28
N GLY A 259 2.97 7.39 -2.09
CA GLY A 259 3.38 6.91 -0.75
C GLY A 259 2.38 5.95 -0.11
N ASP A 260 1.54 5.37 -0.94
CA ASP A 260 0.44 4.47 -0.64
C ASP A 260 0.97 3.02 -0.78
N TRP A 261 0.77 2.15 0.24
CA TRP A 261 1.46 0.85 0.42
C TRP A 261 1.36 -0.22 -0.71
N LEU A 262 1.82 0.05 -1.93
CA LEU A 262 2.08 -0.94 -2.99
C LEU A 262 3.41 -1.64 -2.73
N ARG A 263 3.33 -2.87 -2.26
CA ARG A 263 4.45 -3.77 -1.97
C ARG A 263 4.52 -4.84 -3.06
N ALA A 264 4.95 -4.46 -4.26
CA ALA A 264 5.56 -5.39 -5.22
C ALA A 264 6.41 -6.45 -4.52
N SER A 265 6.54 -7.66 -5.08
CA SER A 265 7.64 -8.56 -4.73
C SER A 265 8.95 -7.86 -5.05
N THR A 266 9.31 -6.94 -4.19
CA THR A 266 10.65 -6.50 -3.95
C THR A 266 10.80 -6.59 -2.46
N HIS A 267 10.38 -7.72 -1.91
CA HIS A 267 11.05 -8.28 -0.78
C HIS A 267 11.04 -7.33 0.43
N ALA A 268 10.11 -6.31 0.48
CA ALA A 268 9.98 -5.01 1.23
C ALA A 268 8.97 -4.68 2.43
N ALA A 269 8.06 -5.57 2.82
CA ALA A 269 7.32 -5.75 4.13
C ALA A 269 7.62 -6.56 5.53
N ARG A 270 8.81 -7.04 5.97
CA ARG A 270 9.26 -8.13 6.88
C ARG A 270 9.57 -7.59 8.30
N GLU A 271 9.72 -6.29 8.59
CA GLU A 271 10.37 -5.91 9.87
C GLU A 271 9.73 -4.83 10.75
N GLU A 272 8.82 -3.96 10.32
CA GLU A 272 8.44 -2.82 11.19
C GLU A 272 6.99 -2.78 11.73
N SER A 273 6.31 -3.91 11.90
CA SER A 273 5.08 -3.90 12.73
C SER A 273 5.26 -4.70 14.02
N ALA A 274 5.13 -4.00 15.15
CA ALA A 274 4.87 -4.61 16.45
C ALA A 274 3.58 -5.48 16.45
N GLU A 275 2.63 -5.24 15.52
CA GLU A 275 1.47 -6.12 15.29
C GLU A 275 1.87 -7.43 14.61
N ALA A 276 2.85 -7.46 13.70
CA ALA A 276 3.36 -8.71 13.11
C ALA A 276 4.03 -9.60 14.17
N LYS A 277 4.69 -8.98 15.17
CA LYS A 277 5.23 -9.67 16.36
C LYS A 277 4.11 -10.16 17.31
N ALA A 278 2.98 -9.45 17.43
CA ALA A 278 1.81 -9.88 18.20
C ALA A 278 0.96 -10.96 17.49
N ILE A 279 0.95 -10.98 16.15
CA ILE A 279 0.33 -12.03 15.30
C ILE A 279 1.17 -13.31 15.30
N PHE A 280 2.51 -13.20 15.28
CA PHE A 280 3.42 -14.35 15.49
C PHE A 280 3.23 -15.01 16.87
N ALA A 281 2.93 -14.23 17.91
CA ALA A 281 2.61 -14.75 19.25
C ALA A 281 1.24 -15.47 19.31
N ASP A 282 0.28 -15.11 18.45
CA ASP A 282 -1.03 -15.77 18.30
C ASP A 282 -0.95 -17.05 17.42
N LEU A 283 0.03 -17.12 16.50
CA LEU A 283 0.38 -18.28 15.65
C LEU A 283 1.22 -19.35 16.40
N GLU A 284 2.09 -18.93 17.32
CA GLU A 284 2.86 -19.81 18.23
C GLU A 284 1.94 -20.71 19.08
N ILE A 285 0.74 -20.23 19.44
CA ILE A 285 -0.26 -20.99 20.23
C ILE A 285 -0.85 -22.16 19.41
N LYS A 286 -0.86 -22.08 18.07
CA LYS A 286 -1.51 -23.06 17.18
C LYS A 286 -0.57 -24.12 16.60
N THR A 287 0.74 -23.90 16.62
CA THR A 287 1.70 -24.84 16.01
C THR A 287 1.97 -26.08 16.84
N SER A 288 1.44 -26.16 18.08
CA SER A 288 1.28 -27.33 18.96
C SER A 288 0.57 -28.57 18.34
N VAL A 289 0.39 -28.54 17.03
CA VAL A 289 -0.08 -29.63 16.18
C VAL A 289 1.08 -30.49 15.65
N LEU A 290 2.36 -30.11 15.75
CA LEU A 290 3.41 -30.94 15.14
C LEU A 290 4.64 -31.05 16.08
N ALA A 291 4.60 -31.74 17.21
CA ALA A 291 4.10 -33.10 17.46
C ALA A 291 4.63 -34.18 16.48
N ASP A 292 4.90 -33.85 15.22
CA ASP A 292 5.47 -34.76 14.22
C ASP A 292 6.96 -34.53 13.95
N GLU A 293 7.49 -33.32 14.16
CA GLU A 293 8.95 -33.07 14.07
C GLU A 293 9.71 -33.80 15.19
N ALA A 294 9.01 -34.02 16.31
CA ALA A 294 9.33 -34.96 17.36
C ALA A 294 9.74 -36.37 16.87
N ALA A 295 9.16 -36.87 15.78
CA ALA A 295 9.36 -38.24 15.29
C ALA A 295 10.59 -38.40 14.37
N LYS A 296 11.16 -37.32 13.83
CA LYS A 296 12.36 -37.39 12.95
C LYS A 296 13.68 -37.27 13.69
N VAL A 297 13.61 -36.78 14.93
CA VAL A 297 14.70 -36.81 15.92
C VAL A 297 15.18 -38.25 16.18
N GLU A 298 14.30 -39.26 16.08
CA GLU A 298 14.64 -40.67 16.38
C GLU A 298 15.40 -41.42 15.27
N ALA A 299 15.41 -40.96 14.01
CA ALA A 299 15.85 -41.79 12.87
C ALA A 299 17.13 -41.35 12.14
N THR A 300 17.68 -40.16 12.40
CA THR A 300 18.70 -39.56 11.50
C THR A 300 20.09 -39.55 12.12
N LYS A 301 21.04 -40.27 11.51
CA LYS A 301 22.46 -40.39 11.95
C LYS A 301 23.34 -39.20 11.54
N GLU A 302 22.75 -38.12 11.04
CA GLU A 302 23.45 -36.93 10.55
C GLU A 302 23.26 -35.73 11.52
N PRO A 303 24.34 -35.22 12.13
CA PRO A 303 24.30 -34.17 13.16
C PRO A 303 23.54 -32.89 12.79
N GLY A 304 23.55 -32.50 11.51
CA GLY A 304 22.95 -31.25 11.03
C GLY A 304 21.42 -31.26 11.00
N ARG A 305 20.78 -32.43 10.93
CA ARG A 305 19.30 -32.53 10.91
C ARG A 305 18.69 -32.69 12.30
N ALA A 306 19.45 -33.18 13.28
CA ALA A 306 19.01 -33.31 14.67
C ALA A 306 18.85 -31.94 15.38
N PHE A 307 19.64 -30.94 14.98
CA PHE A 307 19.60 -29.59 15.56
C PHE A 307 18.37 -28.78 15.13
N GLU A 308 17.94 -28.89 13.87
CA GLU A 308 16.77 -28.16 13.35
C GLU A 308 15.43 -28.68 13.92
N SER A 309 15.27 -29.98 14.08
CA SER A 309 14.04 -30.57 14.64
C SER A 309 13.91 -30.35 16.16
N TRP A 310 15.04 -30.21 16.87
CA TRP A 310 15.07 -29.86 18.31
C TRP A 310 14.53 -28.45 18.62
N TRP A 311 14.84 -27.47 17.76
CA TRP A 311 14.40 -26.09 17.96
C TRP A 311 12.88 -25.90 17.81
N ARG A 312 12.25 -26.71 16.94
CA ARG A 312 10.79 -26.67 16.67
C ARG A 312 9.93 -27.29 17.78
N VAL A 313 10.45 -28.25 18.55
CA VAL A 313 9.72 -28.93 19.64
C VAL A 313 9.64 -28.07 20.91
N ARG A 314 10.63 -27.19 21.12
CA ARG A 314 10.78 -26.46 22.39
C ARG A 314 9.88 -25.23 22.53
N THR A 315 9.46 -24.60 21.44
CA THR A 315 8.64 -23.37 21.46
C THR A 315 7.12 -23.60 21.60
N GLN A 316 6.66 -24.87 21.70
CA GLN A 316 5.24 -25.26 21.80
C GLN A 316 4.86 -26.09 23.06
N GLY A 317 5.64 -26.00 24.13
CA GLY A 317 5.74 -27.02 25.20
C GLY A 317 4.59 -27.24 26.21
N ALA A 318 3.46 -26.52 26.21
CA ALA A 318 2.35 -26.82 27.14
C ALA A 318 1.51 -28.07 26.73
N ARG A 319 1.85 -28.71 25.60
CA ARG A 319 1.19 -29.92 25.09
C ARG A 319 2.01 -31.23 25.24
N PHE A 320 3.36 -31.24 25.39
CA PHE A 320 4.20 -32.47 25.53
C PHE A 320 5.59 -32.27 26.21
N PRO A 321 5.73 -32.42 27.55
CA PRO A 321 6.94 -32.05 28.32
C PRO A 321 8.13 -33.02 28.24
N ASP A 322 7.88 -34.32 28.12
CA ASP A 322 8.93 -35.36 28.21
C ASP A 322 9.89 -35.37 27.00
N LEU A 323 9.45 -34.80 25.87
CA LEU A 323 10.20 -34.80 24.63
C LEU A 323 11.29 -33.72 24.58
N ALA A 324 11.07 -32.60 25.25
CA ALA A 324 12.02 -31.48 25.32
C ALA A 324 13.27 -31.83 26.13
N ALA A 325 13.15 -32.67 27.16
CA ALA A 325 14.27 -33.06 28.04
C ALA A 325 15.25 -34.05 27.37
N ARG A 326 14.76 -34.91 26.48
CA ARG A 326 15.57 -35.96 25.81
C ARG A 326 16.47 -35.40 24.72
N ALA A 327 15.99 -34.39 24.00
CA ALA A 327 16.66 -33.86 22.82
C ALA A 327 17.78 -32.85 23.17
N GLN A 328 17.76 -32.22 24.35
CA GLN A 328 18.87 -31.39 24.86
C GLN A 328 20.16 -32.20 25.11
N LYS A 329 20.03 -33.43 25.63
CA LYS A 329 21.17 -34.25 26.08
C LYS A 329 22.10 -34.76 24.96
N GLN A 330 21.63 -34.81 23.71
CA GLN A 330 22.43 -35.25 22.55
C GLN A 330 23.14 -34.10 21.84
N LEU A 331 22.69 -32.88 22.05
CA LEU A 331 23.18 -31.68 21.37
C LEU A 331 24.50 -31.20 22.00
N ASP A 332 24.59 -31.32 23.33
CA ASP A 332 25.80 -31.06 24.13
C ASP A 332 26.98 -31.99 23.76
N ALA A 333 26.71 -33.12 23.09
CA ALA A 333 27.74 -34.07 22.63
C ALA A 333 28.34 -33.71 21.25
N LEU A 334 27.69 -32.84 20.47
CA LEU A 334 28.08 -32.50 19.08
C LEU A 334 28.85 -31.16 18.96
N GLU A 335 28.69 -30.25 19.93
CA GLU A 335 29.40 -28.96 19.98
C GLU A 335 30.93 -29.08 20.19
N ASN A 336 31.45 -30.28 20.48
CA ASN A 336 32.84 -30.51 20.89
C ASN A 336 33.80 -31.03 19.78
N ALA A 337 33.53 -30.85 18.47
CA ALA A 337 34.36 -31.41 17.36
C ALA A 337 35.04 -30.36 16.44
N PRO A 338 36.22 -30.62 15.80
CA PRO A 338 37.14 -29.56 15.32
C PRO A 338 37.07 -29.18 13.81
N GLY A 339 37.12 -27.86 13.53
CA GLY A 339 37.91 -27.15 12.49
C GLY A 339 37.59 -27.22 10.98
N SER A 340 37.27 -28.37 10.40
CA SER A 340 37.34 -28.56 8.93
C SER A 340 36.08 -28.23 8.13
N LEU A 341 34.97 -27.86 8.78
CA LEU A 341 33.65 -27.65 8.15
C LEU A 341 33.41 -26.23 7.60
N TYR A 342 34.22 -25.23 7.98
CA TYR A 342 33.98 -23.82 7.66
C TYR A 342 34.24 -23.48 6.17
N ARG A 343 35.25 -24.11 5.56
CA ARG A 343 35.59 -23.92 4.13
C ARG A 343 34.54 -24.53 3.20
N ALA A 344 34.09 -25.74 3.51
CA ALA A 344 33.04 -26.45 2.76
C ALA A 344 31.67 -25.74 2.84
N ARG A 345 31.33 -25.13 3.99
CA ARG A 345 30.13 -24.31 4.14
C ARG A 345 30.18 -23.06 3.25
N THR A 346 31.34 -22.43 3.13
CA THR A 346 31.51 -21.18 2.37
C THR A 346 31.37 -21.39 0.87
N GLU A 347 32.01 -22.42 0.32
CA GLU A 347 31.89 -22.80 -1.10
C GLU A 347 30.46 -23.22 -1.46
N TRP A 348 29.77 -23.92 -0.55
CA TRP A 348 28.37 -24.29 -0.71
C TRP A 348 27.43 -23.09 -0.71
N LEU A 349 27.60 -22.12 0.21
CA LEU A 349 26.76 -20.92 0.28
C LEU A 349 26.93 -20.02 -0.97
N VAL A 350 28.15 -19.93 -1.49
CA VAL A 350 28.45 -19.23 -2.76
C VAL A 350 27.81 -19.95 -3.94
N ALA A 351 27.93 -21.28 -4.02
CA ALA A 351 27.27 -22.07 -5.07
C ALA A 351 25.72 -21.99 -5.01
N LYS A 352 25.15 -21.70 -3.83
CA LYS A 352 23.70 -21.54 -3.62
C LYS A 352 23.20 -20.08 -3.70
N ARG A 353 24.08 -19.10 -3.94
CA ARG A 353 23.74 -17.66 -4.05
C ARG A 353 22.97 -17.09 -2.84
N LEU A 354 23.31 -17.54 -1.63
CA LEU A 354 22.71 -17.04 -0.39
C LEU A 354 23.50 -15.82 0.11
N TRP A 355 22.81 -14.68 0.29
CA TRP A 355 23.40 -13.42 0.75
C TRP A 355 23.60 -13.48 2.27
N THR A 356 24.85 -13.34 2.73
CA THR A 356 25.19 -13.25 4.16
C THR A 356 26.04 -12.02 4.42
N TRP A 357 25.96 -11.48 5.64
CA TRP A 357 26.60 -10.23 6.05
C TRP A 357 27.60 -10.44 7.19
N ASP A 358 28.13 -11.67 7.27
CA ASP A 358 29.05 -12.17 8.29
C ASP A 358 30.46 -12.41 7.72
N ARG A 359 30.76 -11.84 6.55
CA ARG A 359 32.04 -11.94 5.84
C ARG A 359 32.26 -10.77 4.88
N TYR A 360 33.51 -10.55 4.51
CA TYR A 360 33.88 -9.64 3.43
C TYR A 360 33.76 -10.30 2.06
N LEU A 361 33.30 -9.55 1.07
CA LEU A 361 33.16 -10.00 -0.32
C LEU A 361 34.23 -9.36 -1.19
N GLY A 362 34.77 -10.12 -2.16
CA GLY A 362 35.68 -9.56 -3.17
C GLY A 362 34.96 -8.80 -4.28
N ASN A 363 35.70 -8.00 -5.06
CA ASN A 363 35.13 -7.15 -6.12
C ASN A 363 34.28 -7.93 -7.14
N ARG A 364 34.70 -9.14 -7.53
CA ARG A 364 33.90 -10.02 -8.40
C ARG A 364 32.55 -10.36 -7.77
N GLN A 365 32.53 -10.71 -6.49
CA GLN A 365 31.31 -11.04 -5.77
C GLN A 365 30.43 -9.80 -5.64
N VAL A 366 30.97 -8.65 -5.24
CA VAL A 366 30.23 -7.37 -5.18
C VAL A 366 29.60 -7.04 -6.54
N THR A 367 30.35 -7.21 -7.64
CA THR A 367 29.84 -7.02 -9.01
C THR A 367 28.73 -8.01 -9.35
N GLU A 368 28.91 -9.30 -9.03
CA GLU A 368 27.88 -10.32 -9.22
C GLU A 368 26.62 -10.01 -8.39
N HIS A 369 26.78 -9.49 -7.17
CA HIS A 369 25.69 -9.06 -6.28
C HIS A 369 24.96 -7.84 -6.84
N LEU A 370 25.66 -6.84 -7.40
CA LEU A 370 25.03 -5.69 -8.05
C LEU A 370 24.27 -6.09 -9.32
N LYS A 371 24.85 -6.99 -10.12
CA LYS A 371 24.18 -7.58 -11.28
C LYS A 371 22.96 -8.40 -10.86
N ASP A 372 23.07 -9.16 -9.77
CA ASP A 372 21.98 -9.94 -9.19
C ASP A 372 20.85 -9.02 -8.68
N LEU A 373 21.17 -7.91 -8.01
CA LEU A 373 20.18 -6.91 -7.58
C LEU A 373 19.46 -6.27 -8.77
N ALA A 374 20.19 -5.79 -9.77
CA ALA A 374 19.57 -5.20 -10.96
C ALA A 374 18.74 -6.23 -11.75
N LYS A 375 19.19 -7.49 -11.78
CA LYS A 375 18.47 -8.58 -12.47
C LYS A 375 17.21 -9.02 -11.71
N ARG A 376 17.25 -9.08 -10.38
CA ARG A 376 16.13 -9.50 -9.54
C ARG A 376 15.10 -8.40 -9.36
N PHE A 377 15.53 -7.15 -9.39
CA PHE A 377 14.68 -5.99 -9.12
C PHE A 377 14.73 -4.94 -10.24
N PRO A 378 14.53 -5.29 -11.53
CA PRO A 378 14.73 -4.37 -12.66
C PRO A 378 13.81 -3.14 -12.63
N GLY A 379 12.59 -3.28 -12.09
CA GLY A 379 11.66 -2.17 -11.88
C GLY A 379 12.09 -1.17 -10.80
N ARG A 380 13.08 -1.54 -9.97
CA ARG A 380 13.59 -0.72 -8.86
C ARG A 380 15.07 -0.37 -8.98
N ALA A 381 15.90 -1.24 -9.54
CA ALA A 381 17.35 -1.14 -9.55
C ALA A 381 17.89 -1.30 -10.97
N ARG A 382 18.63 -0.30 -11.45
CA ARG A 382 19.30 -0.32 -12.75
C ARG A 382 20.80 -0.19 -12.53
N LEU A 383 21.54 -1.20 -12.99
CA LEU A 383 22.99 -1.17 -12.99
C LEU A 383 23.48 -0.40 -14.20
N ALA A 384 24.37 0.55 -13.98
CA ALA A 384 25.09 1.25 -15.03
C ALA A 384 26.58 1.31 -14.69
N SER A 385 27.40 1.52 -15.71
CA SER A 385 28.81 1.87 -15.53
C SER A 385 28.95 3.38 -15.61
N LEU A 386 29.62 3.99 -14.62
CA LEU A 386 29.97 5.41 -14.63
C LEU A 386 31.12 5.69 -15.60
N GLY A 387 31.94 4.66 -15.87
CA GLY A 387 33.17 4.73 -16.62
C GLY A 387 34.04 3.52 -16.34
N LYS A 388 35.27 3.55 -16.86
CA LYS A 388 36.28 2.52 -16.62
C LYS A 388 37.31 3.03 -15.62
N SER A 389 37.79 2.16 -14.75
CA SER A 389 38.95 2.41 -13.89
C SER A 389 40.26 2.38 -14.70
N VAL A 390 41.38 2.67 -14.04
CA VAL A 390 42.72 2.60 -14.63
C VAL A 390 42.99 1.25 -15.32
N GLN A 391 42.65 0.13 -14.69
CA GLN A 391 42.84 -1.22 -15.23
C GLN A 391 41.64 -1.71 -16.07
N GLY A 392 40.72 -0.81 -16.45
CA GLY A 392 39.62 -1.10 -17.36
C GLY A 392 38.40 -1.79 -16.73
N ARG A 393 38.30 -1.87 -15.41
CA ARG A 393 37.11 -2.41 -14.71
C ARG A 393 35.98 -1.40 -14.73
N ASP A 394 34.73 -1.87 -14.74
CA ASP A 394 33.58 -0.99 -14.66
C ASP A 394 33.43 -0.40 -13.25
N ILE A 395 33.22 0.92 -13.19
CA ILE A 395 32.82 1.61 -11.97
C ILE A 395 31.30 1.57 -11.90
N LEU A 396 30.78 0.62 -11.13
CA LEU A 396 29.36 0.29 -11.15
C LEU A 396 28.55 1.17 -10.21
N VAL A 397 27.51 1.80 -10.74
CA VAL A 397 26.45 2.47 -9.97
C VAL A 397 25.16 1.66 -10.08
N LEU A 398 24.50 1.46 -8.95
CA LEU A 398 23.13 0.99 -8.91
C LEU A 398 22.21 2.20 -8.67
N GLU A 399 21.46 2.58 -9.71
CA GLU A 399 20.36 3.54 -9.57
C GLU A 399 19.14 2.80 -9.00
N ILE A 400 18.65 3.23 -7.85
CA ILE A 400 17.58 2.57 -7.11
C ILE A 400 16.44 3.57 -6.86
N THR A 401 15.29 3.37 -7.50
CA THR A 401 14.06 4.14 -7.27
C THR A 401 12.87 3.30 -7.68
N ASP A 402 11.72 3.49 -7.06
CA ASP A 402 10.50 2.91 -7.61
C ASP A 402 10.13 3.69 -8.88
N ARG A 403 10.51 3.19 -10.04
CA ARG A 403 10.16 3.85 -11.30
C ARG A 403 8.66 3.95 -11.48
N SER A 404 7.89 3.21 -10.67
CA SER A 404 6.44 3.30 -10.66
C SER A 404 5.80 4.43 -9.89
N ALA A 405 6.67 5.28 -9.40
CA ALA A 405 6.36 6.48 -8.67
C ALA A 405 6.78 7.78 -9.40
N GLY A 406 7.03 7.73 -10.71
CA GLY A 406 7.58 8.83 -11.49
C GLY A 406 9.01 8.57 -11.94
N ALA A 407 9.49 9.38 -12.89
CA ALA A 407 10.83 9.21 -13.44
C ALA A 407 11.91 9.49 -12.37
N PRO A 408 13.07 8.80 -12.39
CA PRO A 408 14.13 9.00 -11.40
C PRO A 408 14.58 10.45 -11.26
N GLU A 409 14.63 11.18 -12.38
CA GLU A 409 15.01 12.59 -12.49
C GLU A 409 13.92 13.56 -11.98
N GLU A 410 12.67 13.09 -11.90
CA GLU A 410 11.53 13.85 -11.36
C GLU A 410 11.43 13.74 -9.83
N LYS A 411 12.42 13.14 -9.17
CA LYS A 411 12.45 12.92 -7.71
C LYS A 411 13.75 13.43 -7.10
N PRO A 412 13.73 13.96 -5.86
CA PRO A 412 14.96 14.21 -5.13
C PRO A 412 15.84 12.95 -5.06
N ALA A 413 17.16 13.11 -5.00
CA ALA A 413 18.08 11.98 -5.02
C ALA A 413 19.14 12.00 -3.91
N VAL A 414 19.57 10.81 -3.48
CA VAL A 414 20.70 10.60 -2.58
C VAL A 414 21.80 9.84 -3.31
N TRP A 415 23.01 10.35 -3.28
CA TRP A 415 24.21 9.64 -3.74
C TRP A 415 24.89 8.96 -2.55
N VAL A 416 25.25 7.69 -2.67
CA VAL A 416 25.99 6.92 -1.65
C VAL A 416 27.13 6.18 -2.34
N GLN A 417 28.36 6.40 -1.90
CA GLN A 417 29.51 5.66 -2.43
C GLN A 417 30.36 5.07 -1.31
N GLY A 418 31.07 3.98 -1.62
CA GLY A 418 31.99 3.31 -0.71
C GLY A 418 33.26 2.84 -1.42
N ALA A 419 34.28 2.51 -0.63
CA ALA A 419 35.59 2.07 -1.10
C ALA A 419 36.17 2.99 -2.20
N LEU A 420 36.10 4.30 -1.96
CA LEU A 420 36.94 5.26 -2.68
C LEU A 420 38.43 4.97 -2.38
N HIS A 421 38.72 4.44 -1.19
CA HIS A 421 39.94 3.73 -0.87
C HIS A 421 39.74 2.20 -0.91
N GLY A 422 40.65 1.46 -1.56
CA GLY A 422 40.49 0.02 -1.81
C GLY A 422 40.55 -0.88 -0.57
N ASN A 423 41.27 -0.46 0.47
CA ASN A 423 41.45 -1.21 1.70
C ASN A 423 40.31 -1.04 2.72
N GLU A 424 39.31 -0.22 2.41
CA GLU A 424 38.15 0.08 3.26
C GLU A 424 36.98 -0.84 2.86
N ALA A 425 37.20 -2.15 2.98
CA ALA A 425 36.26 -3.17 2.53
C ALA A 425 34.90 -3.08 3.22
N SER A 426 34.85 -2.65 4.49
CA SER A 426 33.58 -2.41 5.19
C SER A 426 32.76 -1.26 4.61
N ALA A 427 33.39 -0.24 4.02
CA ALA A 427 32.67 0.80 3.32
C ALA A 427 31.98 0.25 2.07
N ALA A 428 32.66 -0.60 1.29
CA ALA A 428 32.05 -1.29 0.16
C ALA A 428 30.91 -2.20 0.58
N MET A 429 31.10 -2.97 1.66
CA MET A 429 30.07 -3.84 2.21
C MET A 429 28.86 -3.05 2.72
N THR A 430 29.08 -1.90 3.35
CA THR A 430 28.01 -1.02 3.86
C THR A 430 27.22 -0.37 2.71
N ALA A 431 27.89 0.15 1.68
CA ALA A 431 27.23 0.67 0.50
C ALA A 431 26.48 -0.44 -0.26
N LEU A 432 27.04 -1.64 -0.38
CA LEU A 432 26.33 -2.79 -0.96
C LEU A 432 25.13 -3.22 -0.11
N TYR A 433 25.22 -3.15 1.22
CA TYR A 433 24.11 -3.41 2.13
C TYR A 433 23.00 -2.38 1.96
N VAL A 434 23.34 -1.10 1.86
CA VAL A 434 22.38 -0.02 1.56
C VAL A 434 21.73 -0.28 0.20
N ALA A 435 22.50 -0.64 -0.83
CA ALA A 435 21.95 -1.02 -2.13
C ALA A 435 21.00 -2.23 -2.04
N TRP A 436 21.35 -3.24 -1.24
CA TRP A 436 20.50 -4.42 -1.00
C TRP A 436 19.24 -4.06 -0.20
N GLN A 437 19.31 -3.21 0.81
CA GLN A 437 18.15 -2.73 1.56
C GLN A 437 17.23 -1.85 0.71
N LEU A 438 17.78 -1.01 -0.16
CA LEU A 438 16.97 -0.18 -1.05
C LEU A 438 16.32 -1.01 -2.17
N ALA A 439 17.08 -1.89 -2.84
CA ALA A 439 16.61 -2.64 -3.98
C ALA A 439 15.79 -3.88 -3.58
N ALA A 440 16.29 -4.66 -2.63
CA ALA A 440 15.67 -5.89 -2.18
C ALA A 440 14.81 -5.67 -0.94
N ASN A 441 15.02 -4.62 -0.16
CA ASN A 441 14.36 -4.34 1.13
C ASN A 441 14.00 -5.62 1.92
N PRO A 442 14.91 -6.56 2.14
CA PRO A 442 14.67 -7.94 2.60
C PRO A 442 14.03 -8.03 3.98
N ALA A 443 14.53 -7.21 4.91
CA ALA A 443 13.94 -6.92 6.21
C ALA A 443 12.59 -6.27 6.07
N ARG A 444 12.32 -5.73 4.90
CA ARG A 444 10.99 -5.52 4.46
C ARG A 444 10.40 -4.41 5.41
N SER A 445 11.30 -3.47 5.68
CA SER A 445 11.22 -2.44 6.69
C SER A 445 10.18 -1.41 6.26
N ARG A 446 9.41 -0.89 7.22
CA ARG A 446 8.48 0.21 6.94
C ARG A 446 9.30 1.41 6.48
N GLY A 447 8.70 2.22 5.63
CA GLY A 447 9.31 3.43 5.11
C GLY A 447 10.20 3.21 3.88
N THR A 448 10.87 2.07 3.69
CA THR A 448 11.79 1.89 2.55
C THR A 448 11.10 2.02 1.18
N ASP A 449 9.93 1.39 0.97
CA ASP A 449 9.18 1.52 -0.29
C ASP A 449 8.72 2.96 -0.54
N LYS A 450 8.25 3.63 0.51
CA LYS A 450 7.87 5.05 0.48
C LYS A 450 9.07 5.94 0.15
N VAL A 451 10.24 5.62 0.70
CA VAL A 451 11.50 6.33 0.46
C VAL A 451 11.96 6.16 -0.98
N VAL A 452 11.96 4.94 -1.54
CA VAL A 452 12.33 4.73 -2.97
C VAL A 452 11.24 5.21 -3.94
N ALA A 453 9.98 5.29 -3.52
CA ALA A 453 8.93 5.94 -4.27
C ALA A 453 9.19 7.44 -4.43
N ARG A 454 9.61 8.09 -3.35
CA ARG A 454 9.80 9.55 -3.31
C ARG A 454 11.22 10.01 -3.64
N THR A 455 12.20 9.12 -3.60
CA THR A 455 13.63 9.43 -3.72
C THR A 455 14.33 8.49 -4.70
N THR A 456 15.31 9.00 -5.43
CA THR A 456 16.22 8.21 -6.25
C THR A 456 17.55 8.02 -5.53
N PHE A 457 18.05 6.79 -5.42
CA PHE A 457 19.36 6.52 -4.83
C PHE A 457 20.35 6.14 -5.91
N TYR A 458 21.56 6.69 -5.85
CA TYR A 458 22.67 6.29 -6.70
C TYR A 458 23.74 5.69 -5.80
N VAL A 459 23.88 4.36 -5.83
CA VAL A 459 24.79 3.64 -4.92
C VAL A 459 25.98 3.08 -5.67
N VAL A 460 27.20 3.45 -5.26
CA VAL A 460 28.48 3.00 -5.84
C VAL A 460 29.27 2.24 -4.78
N PRO A 461 29.13 0.91 -4.65
CA PRO A 461 29.80 0.18 -3.57
C PRO A 461 31.32 0.14 -3.67
N ALA A 462 31.88 0.17 -4.88
CA ALA A 462 33.32 0.18 -5.10
C ALA A 462 33.66 1.31 -6.08
N ALA A 463 33.88 2.51 -5.55
CA ALA A 463 34.29 3.68 -6.33
C ALA A 463 35.71 3.51 -6.92
N SER A 464 36.58 2.75 -6.23
CA SER A 464 37.89 2.31 -6.71
C SER A 464 37.94 0.78 -6.92
N PRO A 465 37.35 0.25 -8.02
CA PRO A 465 37.17 -1.19 -8.22
C PRO A 465 38.48 -1.96 -8.40
N ASP A 466 39.55 -1.30 -8.85
CA ASP A 466 40.88 -1.91 -9.00
C ASP A 466 41.52 -2.14 -7.64
N ALA A 467 41.61 -1.07 -6.84
CA ALA A 467 42.15 -1.12 -5.49
C ALA A 467 41.43 -2.16 -4.62
N PHE A 468 40.10 -2.13 -4.66
CA PHE A 468 39.26 -3.07 -3.92
C PHE A 468 39.42 -4.52 -4.39
N ALA A 469 39.60 -4.76 -5.70
CA ALA A 469 39.81 -6.10 -6.24
C ALA A 469 41.10 -6.72 -5.74
N HIS A 470 42.19 -5.96 -5.74
CA HIS A 470 43.49 -6.45 -5.29
C HIS A 470 43.53 -6.69 -3.79
N PHE A 471 43.01 -5.77 -2.98
CA PHE A 471 42.96 -5.94 -1.52
C PHE A 471 42.22 -7.21 -1.09
N MET A 472 41.09 -7.50 -1.74
CA MET A 472 40.28 -8.67 -1.44
C MET A 472 40.76 -9.96 -2.13
N GLY A 473 41.42 -9.85 -3.28
CA GLY A 473 41.77 -10.98 -4.14
C GLY A 473 43.17 -11.55 -3.96
N GLY A 474 44.09 -10.78 -3.37
CA GLY A 474 45.49 -11.17 -3.23
C GLY A 474 46.05 -10.97 -1.82
N PRO A 475 47.28 -11.46 -1.58
CA PRO A 475 48.03 -11.17 -0.37
C PRO A 475 48.38 -9.69 -0.35
N CYS A 476 48.09 -9.04 0.76
CA CYS A 476 48.17 -7.59 0.91
C CYS A 476 48.42 -7.24 2.37
N THR A 477 48.92 -6.02 2.62
CA THR A 477 49.00 -5.50 3.98
C THR A 477 47.64 -4.91 4.40
N ARG A 478 47.45 -4.62 5.69
CA ARG A 478 46.25 -3.87 6.16
C ARG A 478 46.12 -2.45 5.61
N TRP A 479 47.17 -1.92 4.99
CA TRP A 479 47.22 -0.55 4.48
C TRP A 479 47.21 -0.46 2.96
N ARG A 480 47.80 -1.45 2.28
CA ARG A 480 47.94 -1.46 0.83
C ARG A 480 47.20 -2.66 0.22
N PRO A 481 46.44 -2.45 -0.86
CA PRO A 481 46.30 -1.20 -1.61
C PRO A 481 45.20 -0.28 -1.08
N ARG A 482 45.55 0.99 -0.85
CA ARG A 482 44.60 2.09 -0.62
C ARG A 482 44.24 2.82 -1.92
N TYR A 483 45.22 2.99 -2.80
CA TYR A 483 45.17 3.83 -4.00
C TYR A 483 44.69 3.08 -5.25
N ASN A 484 44.31 3.81 -6.30
CA ASN A 484 43.62 3.29 -7.49
C ASN A 484 44.46 2.44 -8.47
N TYR A 485 45.67 1.98 -8.11
CA TYR A 485 46.54 1.18 -8.98
C TYR A 485 46.96 1.87 -10.29
N ARG A 486 47.10 3.20 -10.28
CA ARG A 486 47.81 3.92 -11.34
C ARG A 486 49.31 3.53 -11.30
N PRO A 487 49.89 3.04 -12.42
CA PRO A 487 51.31 2.71 -12.46
C PRO A 487 52.17 3.88 -12.01
N PHE A 488 53.12 3.60 -11.12
CA PHE A 488 53.98 4.60 -10.52
C PHE A 488 55.40 4.06 -10.46
N ASP A 489 56.36 4.93 -10.76
CA ASP A 489 57.79 4.66 -10.65
C ASP A 489 58.22 5.20 -9.28
N ALA A 490 58.31 4.32 -8.27
CA ALA A 490 58.47 4.76 -6.88
C ALA A 490 59.88 5.22 -6.53
N ASP A 491 60.90 4.74 -7.24
CA ASP A 491 62.31 5.02 -6.98
C ASP A 491 63.00 5.83 -8.10
N GLY A 492 62.32 6.01 -9.25
CA GLY A 492 62.73 6.89 -10.35
C GLY A 492 63.65 6.21 -11.37
N ASP A 493 63.65 4.88 -11.42
CA ASP A 493 64.55 4.09 -12.29
C ASP A 493 64.05 3.99 -13.75
N GLY A 494 62.86 4.53 -14.04
CA GLY A 494 62.22 4.54 -15.35
C GLY A 494 61.29 3.35 -15.59
N LYS A 495 61.08 2.51 -14.59
CA LYS A 495 60.16 1.38 -14.61
C LYS A 495 59.15 1.52 -13.47
N THR A 496 58.11 0.69 -13.47
CA THR A 496 56.96 0.91 -12.57
C THR A 496 56.51 -0.39 -11.92
N ASP A 497 56.28 -0.36 -10.61
CA ASP A 497 55.71 -1.44 -9.81
C ASP A 497 56.53 -2.75 -9.88
N GLU A 498 57.88 -2.66 -9.87
CA GLU A 498 58.77 -3.81 -10.17
C GLU A 498 59.10 -4.72 -8.98
N ASP A 499 59.04 -4.22 -7.74
CA ASP A 499 59.41 -4.94 -6.51
C ASP A 499 58.23 -4.99 -5.52
N GLY A 500 57.27 -5.88 -5.84
CA GLY A 500 56.01 -6.04 -5.11
C GLY A 500 56.10 -6.94 -3.86
N TYR A 501 54.98 -7.07 -3.15
CA TYR A 501 54.88 -8.04 -2.05
C TYR A 501 54.69 -9.46 -2.59
N GLU A 502 55.37 -10.43 -1.97
CA GLU A 502 55.17 -11.84 -2.27
C GLU A 502 54.75 -12.61 -1.01
N ASP A 503 53.74 -13.47 -1.13
CA ASP A 503 53.32 -14.37 -0.06
C ASP A 503 54.16 -15.65 -0.12
N LEU A 504 55.34 -15.60 0.51
CA LEU A 504 56.35 -16.65 0.48
C LEU A 504 55.91 -17.90 1.24
N ASP A 505 55.09 -17.74 2.29
CA ASP A 505 54.63 -18.86 3.10
C ASP A 505 53.20 -19.35 2.78
N GLY A 506 52.51 -18.67 1.87
CA GLY A 506 51.24 -19.07 1.30
C GLY A 506 50.05 -18.93 2.26
N ASP A 507 50.19 -18.10 3.30
CA ASP A 507 49.14 -17.89 4.30
C ASP A 507 48.13 -16.78 3.93
N GLY A 508 48.37 -16.09 2.80
CA GLY A 508 47.49 -15.07 2.22
C GLY A 508 47.60 -13.69 2.87
N GLU A 509 48.54 -13.52 3.80
CA GLU A 509 48.89 -12.25 4.43
C GLU A 509 50.30 -11.82 3.96
N ILE A 510 50.65 -10.54 4.15
CA ILE A 510 52.03 -10.06 3.91
C ILE A 510 52.64 -9.71 5.25
N GLY A 511 53.50 -10.60 5.72
CA GLY A 511 54.18 -10.52 7.00
C GLY A 511 55.34 -9.52 7.04
N LEU A 512 55.97 -9.44 8.22
CA LEU A 512 57.25 -8.77 8.40
C LEU A 512 58.35 -9.83 8.44
N MET A 513 59.48 -9.54 7.80
CA MET A 513 60.66 -10.38 7.85
C MET A 513 61.60 -9.89 8.95
N TRP A 514 62.07 -10.82 9.79
CA TRP A 514 62.99 -10.52 10.89
C TRP A 514 64.20 -11.45 10.82
N LYS A 515 65.37 -10.88 10.51
CA LYS A 515 66.62 -11.63 10.40
C LYS A 515 67.30 -11.79 11.76
N PRO A 516 67.87 -12.95 12.10
CA PRO A 516 68.70 -13.10 13.28
C PRO A 516 69.85 -12.10 13.27
N ASP A 517 70.02 -11.36 14.36
CA ASP A 517 71.06 -10.35 14.51
C ASP A 517 71.39 -10.19 15.99
N ASP A 518 72.60 -10.57 16.41
CA ASP A 518 73.06 -10.47 17.79
C ASP A 518 73.06 -9.04 18.33
N LYS A 519 73.05 -8.03 17.44
CA LYS A 519 72.94 -6.61 17.78
C LYS A 519 71.53 -6.05 17.58
N GLY A 520 70.56 -6.88 17.19
CA GLY A 520 69.19 -6.47 16.94
C GLY A 520 68.44 -6.04 18.20
N ASP A 521 67.46 -5.17 18.02
CA ASP A 521 66.65 -4.56 19.09
C ASP A 521 65.40 -5.39 19.46
N PHE A 522 65.11 -6.46 18.72
CA PHE A 522 63.84 -7.18 18.80
C PHE A 522 63.99 -8.63 19.26
N VAL A 523 63.00 -9.13 19.99
CA VAL A 523 62.91 -10.51 20.50
C VAL A 523 61.51 -11.09 20.29
N LEU A 524 61.43 -12.41 20.10
CA LEU A 524 60.17 -13.14 19.97
C LEU A 524 59.60 -13.49 21.36
N LYS A 525 58.39 -13.02 21.67
CA LYS A 525 57.64 -13.33 22.89
C LYS A 525 56.19 -13.70 22.55
N GLY A 526 55.79 -14.94 22.83
CA GLY A 526 54.42 -15.41 22.61
C GLY A 526 53.94 -15.22 21.16
N GLY A 527 54.83 -15.48 20.18
CA GLY A 527 54.55 -15.26 18.76
C GLY A 527 54.68 -13.81 18.28
N ARG A 528 54.89 -12.83 19.19
CA ARG A 528 55.07 -11.41 18.84
C ARG A 528 56.53 -11.01 18.82
N VAL A 529 56.91 -10.22 17.82
CA VAL A 529 58.23 -9.59 17.77
C VAL A 529 58.13 -8.22 18.43
N VAL A 530 58.80 -8.06 19.58
CA VAL A 530 58.74 -6.84 20.40
C VAL A 530 60.14 -6.34 20.70
N ARG A 531 60.28 -5.04 20.92
CA ARG A 531 61.56 -4.49 21.39
C ARG A 531 61.90 -5.04 22.78
N GLY A 532 63.16 -5.44 22.97
CA GLY A 532 63.65 -5.89 24.27
C GLY A 532 64.89 -6.77 24.17
N ASP A 533 65.41 -7.18 25.32
CA ASP A 533 66.61 -7.99 25.42
C ASP A 533 66.29 -9.50 25.53
N GLY A 534 67.13 -10.33 24.90
CA GLY A 534 67.01 -11.79 24.92
C GLY A 534 68.23 -12.48 24.30
N ALA A 535 68.28 -13.81 24.44
CA ALA A 535 69.39 -14.66 23.95
C ALA A 535 69.39 -14.86 22.43
N LYS A 536 68.23 -14.73 21.77
CA LYS A 536 68.12 -14.65 20.30
C LYS A 536 67.47 -13.32 19.96
N ARG A 537 68.18 -12.50 19.17
CA ARG A 537 67.79 -11.15 18.78
C ARG A 537 67.58 -11.08 17.27
N PHE A 538 66.76 -10.13 16.85
CA PHE A 538 66.36 -9.95 15.46
C PHE A 538 66.40 -8.49 15.04
N SER A 539 66.69 -8.27 13.78
CA SER A 539 66.60 -6.97 13.10
C SER A 539 65.50 -7.03 12.03
N PHE A 540 64.79 -5.93 11.83
CA PHE A 540 63.78 -5.81 10.79
C PHE A 540 64.45 -5.87 9.41
N ALA A 541 63.97 -6.75 8.54
CA ALA A 541 64.56 -7.03 7.24
C ALA A 541 63.72 -6.55 6.05
N GLY A 542 62.44 -6.19 6.27
CA GLY A 542 61.53 -5.77 5.21
C GLY A 542 60.15 -6.40 5.37
N ARG A 543 59.26 -6.14 4.42
CA ARG A 543 58.02 -6.91 4.27
C ARG A 543 58.29 -8.18 3.49
N GLU A 544 57.40 -9.15 3.60
CA GLU A 544 57.51 -10.42 2.91
C GLU A 544 57.61 -10.26 1.39
N GLY A 545 58.67 -10.82 0.81
CA GLY A 545 59.00 -10.80 -0.62
C GLY A 545 60.48 -11.09 -0.85
N VAL A 546 60.89 -11.21 -2.13
CA VAL A 546 62.29 -11.30 -2.54
C VAL A 546 62.79 -9.96 -3.09
N ASP A 547 64.11 -9.80 -3.13
CA ASP A 547 64.79 -8.68 -3.80
C ASP A 547 64.90 -9.04 -5.29
N ASP A 548 63.94 -8.59 -6.09
CA ASP A 548 63.80 -8.94 -7.51
C ASP A 548 64.66 -8.06 -8.45
N ASP A 549 65.03 -6.86 -8.02
CA ASP A 549 65.84 -5.90 -8.79
C ASP A 549 67.31 -5.82 -8.33
N GLY A 550 67.65 -6.44 -7.20
CA GLY A 550 68.99 -6.63 -6.70
C GLY A 550 69.58 -5.43 -5.96
N ASP A 551 68.73 -4.51 -5.49
CA ASP A 551 69.17 -3.28 -4.82
C ASP A 551 69.45 -3.48 -3.30
N GLY A 552 69.11 -4.65 -2.77
CA GLY A 552 69.36 -5.08 -1.40
C GLY A 552 68.27 -4.69 -0.40
N LYS A 553 67.18 -4.09 -0.87
CA LYS A 553 65.94 -3.97 -0.12
C LYS A 553 64.88 -4.95 -0.70
N TYR A 554 63.70 -4.98 -0.09
CA TYR A 554 62.73 -6.06 -0.28
C TYR A 554 61.32 -5.48 -0.27
N SER A 555 60.59 -5.67 -1.36
CA SER A 555 59.20 -5.25 -1.55
C SER A 555 58.98 -3.74 -1.33
N GLU A 556 59.87 -2.89 -1.87
CA GLU A 556 59.79 -1.43 -1.75
C GLU A 556 59.09 -0.70 -2.90
N ASP A 557 58.88 -1.34 -4.05
CA ASP A 557 58.12 -0.79 -5.17
C ASP A 557 56.80 -1.56 -5.41
N PRO A 558 55.90 -1.63 -4.40
CA PRO A 558 54.61 -2.26 -4.58
C PRO A 558 53.70 -1.33 -5.40
N ALA A 559 52.84 -1.95 -6.20
CA ALA A 559 51.84 -1.26 -7.04
C ALA A 559 51.32 0.06 -6.46
N GLY A 560 51.62 1.16 -7.17
CA GLY A 560 51.36 2.54 -6.77
C GLY A 560 49.90 3.01 -6.91
N GLY A 561 49.71 4.34 -6.93
CA GLY A 561 48.41 4.93 -7.29
C GLY A 561 48.15 6.31 -6.70
N VAL A 562 46.99 6.88 -7.08
CA VAL A 562 46.49 8.16 -6.56
C VAL A 562 45.45 7.94 -5.47
N ASP A 563 45.50 8.76 -4.43
CA ASP A 563 44.44 8.89 -3.44
C ASP A 563 43.26 9.65 -4.06
N LEU A 564 42.22 8.91 -4.45
CA LEU A 564 41.04 9.48 -5.09
C LEU A 564 40.34 10.50 -4.21
N ASN A 565 40.41 10.39 -2.87
CA ASN A 565 39.83 11.38 -1.95
C ASN A 565 40.77 12.58 -1.69
N ARG A 566 41.79 12.76 -2.54
CA ARG A 566 42.59 14.00 -2.66
C ARG A 566 42.58 14.56 -4.08
N ASN A 567 41.92 13.88 -5.02
CA ASN A 567 41.99 14.17 -6.45
C ASN A 567 40.86 15.09 -6.95
N PHE A 568 39.86 15.45 -6.12
CA PHE A 568 38.76 16.33 -6.54
C PHE A 568 39.19 17.82 -6.60
N PRO A 569 38.56 18.66 -7.43
CA PRO A 569 39.08 20.00 -7.74
C PRO A 569 38.90 21.06 -6.64
N VAL A 570 37.96 20.88 -5.70
CA VAL A 570 37.77 21.83 -4.59
C VAL A 570 38.82 21.57 -3.52
N GLY A 571 39.60 22.60 -3.19
CA GLY A 571 40.72 22.49 -2.25
C GLY A 571 41.88 21.61 -2.76
N PHE A 572 41.94 21.29 -4.06
CA PHE A 572 42.99 20.43 -4.64
C PHE A 572 44.40 20.94 -4.36
N LYS A 573 44.60 22.25 -4.43
CA LYS A 573 45.88 22.87 -4.11
C LYS A 573 45.94 23.14 -2.61
N VAL A 574 47.10 22.80 -2.03
CA VAL A 574 47.62 23.27 -0.73
C VAL A 574 47.36 22.32 0.45
N ARG A 575 48.17 21.25 0.53
CA ARG A 575 48.80 20.75 1.79
C ARG A 575 50.06 19.91 1.49
N LYS A 576 51.23 20.29 2.05
CA LYS A 576 52.50 19.54 1.89
C LYS A 576 52.41 18.08 2.35
N GLU A 577 51.58 17.80 3.35
CA GLU A 577 51.34 16.46 3.90
C GLU A 577 50.71 15.45 2.91
N PHE A 578 50.17 15.91 1.78
CA PHE A 578 49.59 15.05 0.74
C PHE A 578 50.34 15.13 -0.60
N GLU A 579 51.49 15.80 -0.63
CA GLU A 579 52.33 15.95 -1.82
C GLU A 579 52.73 14.56 -2.36
N GLY A 580 52.46 14.32 -3.64
CA GLY A 580 52.70 13.04 -4.32
C GLY A 580 51.52 12.06 -4.34
N SER A 581 50.55 12.14 -3.42
CA SER A 581 49.39 11.22 -3.38
C SER A 581 48.11 11.77 -4.02
N HIS A 582 48.00 13.08 -4.23
CA HIS A 582 46.80 13.74 -4.79
C HIS A 582 46.63 13.60 -6.32
N GLY A 583 47.62 13.05 -7.02
CA GLY A 583 47.65 12.95 -8.48
C GLY A 583 48.26 14.19 -9.15
N PRO A 584 48.61 14.10 -10.44
CA PRO A 584 49.35 15.15 -11.17
C PRO A 584 48.55 16.45 -11.32
N GLU A 585 47.23 16.35 -11.42
CA GLU A 585 46.31 17.49 -11.49
C GLU A 585 44.93 17.11 -10.94
N ALA A 586 44.08 18.11 -10.71
CA ALA A 586 42.72 17.89 -10.22
C ALA A 586 41.92 17.08 -11.24
N ALA A 587 41.21 16.06 -10.76
CA ALA A 587 40.45 15.11 -11.55
C ALA A 587 41.30 14.43 -12.64
N SER A 588 42.58 14.15 -12.34
CA SER A 588 43.46 13.38 -13.23
C SER A 588 43.01 11.93 -13.41
N GLU A 589 42.34 11.36 -12.40
CA GLU A 589 42.00 9.94 -12.40
C GLU A 589 40.66 9.66 -13.10
N PRO A 590 40.57 8.59 -13.90
CA PRO A 590 39.36 8.25 -14.63
C PRO A 590 38.18 7.95 -13.68
N GLU A 591 38.44 7.41 -12.48
CA GLU A 591 37.43 7.20 -11.46
C GLU A 591 36.81 8.52 -10.97
N THR A 592 37.65 9.51 -10.65
CA THR A 592 37.24 10.85 -10.22
C THR A 592 36.40 11.53 -11.30
N GLN A 593 36.85 11.48 -12.55
CA GLN A 593 36.13 12.08 -13.69
C GLN A 593 34.76 11.43 -13.91
N ALA A 594 34.68 10.10 -13.82
CA ALA A 594 33.45 9.34 -13.98
C ALA A 594 32.39 9.73 -12.92
N ILE A 595 32.80 9.82 -11.64
CA ILE A 595 31.93 10.24 -10.54
C ILE A 595 31.46 11.69 -10.76
N MET A 596 32.38 12.60 -11.09
CA MET A 596 32.05 14.01 -11.30
C MET A 596 31.03 14.21 -12.43
N LYS A 597 31.25 13.56 -13.56
CA LYS A 597 30.34 13.60 -14.72
C LYS A 597 28.96 13.06 -14.35
N ALA A 598 28.92 11.95 -13.61
CA ALA A 598 27.68 11.30 -13.24
C ALA A 598 26.84 12.15 -12.29
N VAL A 599 27.45 12.73 -11.26
CA VAL A 599 26.75 13.61 -10.31
C VAL A 599 26.32 14.91 -11.00
N ALA A 600 27.15 15.48 -11.89
CA ALA A 600 26.80 16.71 -12.61
C ALA A 600 25.58 16.53 -13.55
N ALA A 601 25.42 15.35 -14.15
CA ALA A 601 24.30 15.02 -15.03
C ALA A 601 22.96 14.81 -14.29
N ARG A 602 22.95 14.86 -12.95
CA ARG A 602 21.81 14.53 -12.10
C ARG A 602 21.49 15.71 -11.16
N PRO A 603 20.84 16.78 -11.67
CA PRO A 603 20.56 17.98 -10.88
C PRO A 603 19.61 17.72 -9.71
N ASN A 604 18.90 16.60 -9.73
CA ASN A 604 17.99 16.15 -8.69
C ASN A 604 18.69 15.59 -7.43
N ILE A 605 20.01 15.39 -7.44
CA ILE A 605 20.75 14.99 -6.23
C ILE A 605 20.66 16.10 -5.18
N ALA A 606 20.04 15.76 -4.05
CA ALA A 606 19.76 16.62 -2.91
C ALA A 606 20.63 16.27 -1.68
N LEU A 607 21.30 15.11 -1.67
CA LEU A 607 22.26 14.70 -0.63
C LEU A 607 23.36 13.79 -1.21
N PHE A 608 24.60 13.97 -0.77
CA PHE A 608 25.77 13.16 -1.19
C PHE A 608 26.50 12.57 0.02
N LEU A 609 26.66 11.25 0.07
CA LEU A 609 27.27 10.52 1.16
C LEU A 609 28.45 9.68 0.68
N ASP A 610 29.57 9.80 1.37
CA ASP A 610 30.82 9.10 1.05
C ASP A 610 31.24 8.24 2.26
N VAL A 611 31.19 6.92 2.13
CA VAL A 611 31.45 5.99 3.23
C VAL A 611 32.93 5.59 3.24
N HIS A 612 33.59 5.76 4.40
CA HIS A 612 35.02 5.52 4.64
C HIS A 612 35.27 4.74 5.93
N ASN A 613 36.53 4.39 6.17
CA ASN A 613 37.06 3.87 7.42
C ASN A 613 38.44 4.48 7.74
N ASP A 614 38.89 4.64 8.99
CA ASP A 614 38.23 4.40 10.26
C ASP A 614 38.21 5.69 11.09
N GLY A 615 37.17 5.86 11.90
CA GLY A 615 37.07 7.07 12.71
C GLY A 615 35.85 7.13 13.62
N LYS A 616 34.81 6.34 13.30
CA LYS A 616 33.54 6.31 14.05
C LYS A 616 32.95 7.72 14.18
N CYS A 617 32.90 8.48 13.09
CA CYS A 617 32.48 9.89 13.10
C CYS A 617 31.83 10.33 11.78
N LEU A 618 31.23 11.52 11.78
CA LEU A 618 30.60 12.14 10.60
C LEU A 618 31.36 13.40 10.19
N PHE A 619 32.16 13.31 9.12
CA PHE A 619 32.94 14.45 8.61
C PHE A 619 32.13 15.27 7.60
N PHE A 620 32.15 16.60 7.72
CA PHE A 620 31.49 17.49 6.76
C PHE A 620 32.07 18.89 6.79
N TRP A 621 32.02 19.59 5.66
CA TRP A 621 32.35 21.01 5.60
C TRP A 621 31.17 21.84 6.09
N ARG A 622 31.40 22.82 6.98
CA ARG A 622 30.34 23.64 7.61
C ARG A 622 30.32 25.13 7.21
N PRO A 623 30.09 25.49 5.94
CA PRO A 623 30.22 26.87 5.48
C PRO A 623 28.94 27.72 5.63
N GLY A 624 29.12 28.99 6.05
CA GLY A 624 28.19 30.09 5.78
C GLY A 624 26.74 29.87 6.22
N GLU A 625 25.80 30.30 5.36
CA GLU A 625 24.34 30.25 5.61
C GLU A 625 23.75 28.84 5.60
N ASP A 626 24.47 27.85 5.06
CA ASP A 626 24.06 26.45 5.04
C ASP A 626 24.53 25.67 6.29
N LYS A 627 25.30 26.30 7.21
CA LYS A 627 25.83 25.67 8.43
C LYS A 627 24.78 24.88 9.21
N ALA A 628 23.61 25.48 9.46
CA ALA A 628 22.55 24.87 10.25
C ALA A 628 21.99 23.59 9.60
N LEU A 629 21.96 23.52 8.26
CA LEU A 629 21.53 22.34 7.53
C LEU A 629 22.47 21.16 7.80
N PHE A 630 23.79 21.38 7.72
CA PHE A 630 24.79 20.35 7.97
C PHE A 630 24.82 19.88 9.42
N GLU A 631 24.75 20.81 10.37
CA GLU A 631 24.73 20.47 11.81
C GLU A 631 23.47 19.65 12.16
N ALA A 632 22.32 19.95 11.54
CA ALA A 632 21.10 19.17 11.74
C ALA A 632 21.23 17.74 11.17
N ILE A 633 21.79 17.57 9.97
CA ILE A 633 22.02 16.25 9.37
C ILE A 633 23.00 15.44 10.24
N ALA A 634 24.10 16.06 10.67
CA ALA A 634 25.10 15.40 11.49
C ALA A 634 24.58 15.01 12.89
N ALA A 635 23.79 15.86 13.55
CA ALA A 635 23.20 15.55 14.85
C ALA A 635 22.22 14.36 14.80
N ARG A 636 21.45 14.24 13.72
CA ARG A 636 20.59 13.06 13.49
C ARG A 636 21.40 11.80 13.22
N GLY A 637 22.50 11.94 12.48
CA GLY A 637 23.46 10.85 12.25
C GLY A 637 24.11 10.38 13.56
N GLU A 638 24.56 11.29 14.42
CA GLU A 638 25.10 10.96 15.75
C GLU A 638 24.10 10.18 16.59
N LYS A 639 22.83 10.60 16.61
CA LYS A 639 21.77 9.92 17.35
C LYS A 639 21.53 8.48 16.86
N THR A 640 21.62 8.25 15.55
CA THR A 640 21.27 6.96 14.92
C THR A 640 22.45 6.00 14.92
N LEU A 641 23.64 6.51 14.56
CA LEU A 641 24.86 5.73 14.41
C LEU A 641 25.66 5.61 15.72
N GLY A 642 25.52 6.61 16.61
CA GLY A 642 26.42 6.82 17.75
C GLY A 642 27.76 7.42 17.34
N TYR A 643 27.84 8.06 16.17
CA TYR A 643 29.08 8.57 15.58
C TYR A 643 29.13 10.09 15.74
N PRO A 644 30.06 10.65 16.53
CA PRO A 644 30.14 12.09 16.76
C PRO A 644 30.36 12.90 15.47
N PRO A 645 29.77 14.10 15.36
CA PRO A 645 30.07 15.06 14.30
C PRO A 645 31.53 15.53 14.34
N ALA A 646 32.17 15.58 13.18
CA ALA A 646 33.54 16.05 12.99
C ALA A 646 33.58 17.15 11.89
N PRO A 647 33.13 18.38 12.19
CA PRO A 647 33.04 19.44 11.20
C PRO A 647 34.43 19.96 10.77
N LEU A 648 34.54 20.35 9.49
CA LEU A 648 35.69 21.04 8.91
C LEU A 648 35.36 22.52 8.67
N ASP A 649 36.24 23.41 9.11
CA ASP A 649 36.14 24.87 8.86
C ASP A 649 36.74 25.30 7.52
N HIS A 650 37.42 24.40 6.83
CA HIS A 650 38.03 24.63 5.52
C HIS A 650 37.36 23.74 4.48
N GLU A 651 37.53 24.08 3.20
CA GLU A 651 36.90 23.38 2.06
C GLU A 651 37.42 21.95 1.84
N GLY A 652 38.12 21.32 2.78
CA GLY A 652 38.83 20.06 2.54
C GLY A 652 40.01 20.20 1.57
N ALA A 653 40.85 19.16 1.45
CA ALA A 653 41.97 19.13 0.50
C ALA A 653 41.69 18.09 -0.60
N GLY A 654 40.89 18.46 -1.61
CA GLY A 654 40.55 17.57 -2.72
C GLY A 654 39.57 16.44 -2.38
N LEU A 655 38.71 16.65 -1.38
CA LEU A 655 37.70 15.68 -0.95
C LEU A 655 36.49 15.60 -1.91
N ALA A 656 35.89 14.42 -2.04
CA ALA A 656 34.67 14.24 -2.83
C ALA A 656 33.50 15.12 -2.31
N ILE A 657 33.30 15.17 -0.99
CA ILE A 657 32.25 15.98 -0.35
C ILE A 657 32.49 17.49 -0.51
N ALA A 658 33.75 17.92 -0.50
CA ALA A 658 34.09 19.32 -0.72
C ALA A 658 33.68 19.78 -2.12
N TRP A 659 33.90 18.92 -3.11
CA TRP A 659 33.47 19.18 -4.47
C TRP A 659 31.95 19.16 -4.62
N ALA A 660 31.26 18.14 -4.08
CA ALA A 660 29.81 18.02 -4.17
C ALA A 660 29.09 19.26 -3.62
N PHE A 661 29.51 19.76 -2.46
CA PHE A 661 28.93 21.00 -1.93
C PHE A 661 29.53 22.27 -2.59
N GLY A 662 30.85 22.38 -2.65
CA GLY A 662 31.56 23.59 -3.08
C GLY A 662 31.34 23.99 -4.53
N ALA A 663 31.16 23.01 -5.43
CA ALA A 663 30.99 23.23 -6.86
C ALA A 663 29.57 22.93 -7.37
N ARG A 664 28.75 22.17 -6.62
CA ARG A 664 27.38 21.80 -7.05
C ARG A 664 26.28 22.24 -6.06
N GLY A 665 26.64 22.77 -4.91
CA GLY A 665 25.69 23.18 -3.86
C GLY A 665 24.87 22.01 -3.31
N ILE A 666 25.39 20.78 -3.36
CA ILE A 666 24.72 19.58 -2.86
C ILE A 666 25.18 19.35 -1.41
N PRO A 667 24.28 19.29 -0.41
CA PRO A 667 24.63 18.89 0.95
C PRO A 667 25.38 17.55 0.96
N SER A 668 26.51 17.45 1.70
CA SER A 668 27.40 16.29 1.58
C SER A 668 28.22 15.94 2.82
N LEU A 669 28.27 14.65 3.20
CA LEU A 669 28.98 14.18 4.41
C LEU A 669 29.79 12.90 4.14
N ILE A 670 30.88 12.72 4.88
CA ILE A 670 31.62 11.47 4.98
C ILE A 670 31.14 10.71 6.23
N LEU A 671 30.90 9.41 6.05
CA LEU A 671 30.61 8.47 7.12
C LEU A 671 31.86 7.61 7.40
N GLU A 672 32.56 7.86 8.49
CA GLU A 672 33.71 7.05 8.92
C GLU A 672 33.25 5.92 9.84
N LEU A 673 33.32 4.68 9.36
CA LEU A 673 32.92 3.50 10.13
C LEU A 673 33.91 3.18 11.26
N GLU A 674 33.47 2.35 12.20
CA GLU A 674 34.30 1.95 13.35
C GLU A 674 35.36 0.88 13.00
N PRO A 675 36.56 0.95 13.62
CA PRO A 675 37.62 -0.04 13.42
C PRO A 675 37.32 -1.35 14.14
N ARG A 676 38.18 -2.37 13.94
CA ARG A 676 38.10 -3.62 14.72
C ARG A 676 38.52 -3.38 16.16
N GLU A 677 37.73 -3.90 17.10
CA GLU A 677 38.18 -4.01 18.50
C GLU A 677 39.40 -4.92 18.60
N TRP A 678 40.24 -4.70 19.61
CA TRP A 678 41.46 -5.49 19.77
C TRP A 678 41.13 -6.93 20.17
N SER A 679 41.79 -7.89 19.51
CA SER A 679 41.66 -9.33 19.77
C SER A 679 42.97 -10.06 19.47
N GLU A 680 43.22 -11.23 20.06
CA GLU A 680 44.46 -11.99 19.82
C GLU A 680 44.56 -12.56 18.40
N ASP A 681 43.43 -12.85 17.75
CA ASP A 681 43.34 -13.36 16.38
C ASP A 681 43.57 -12.28 15.31
N ARG A 682 43.67 -11.00 15.72
CA ARG A 682 44.02 -9.85 14.88
C ARG A 682 45.40 -9.97 14.23
N PHE A 683 46.30 -10.72 14.86
CA PHE A 683 47.74 -10.74 14.58
C PHE A 683 48.17 -12.03 13.86
N VAL A 684 49.19 -11.93 13.00
CA VAL A 684 49.88 -13.07 12.40
C VAL A 684 51.11 -13.44 13.24
N PRO A 685 51.12 -14.59 13.94
CA PRO A 685 52.27 -15.00 14.74
C PRO A 685 53.55 -15.12 13.93
N ALA A 686 54.64 -14.52 14.42
CA ALA A 686 55.95 -14.69 13.81
C ALA A 686 56.46 -16.12 14.02
N LYS A 687 56.72 -16.83 12.91
CA LYS A 687 57.14 -18.23 12.86
C LYS A 687 58.49 -18.36 12.13
N PRO A 688 59.33 -19.36 12.48
CA PRO A 688 60.54 -19.64 11.71
C PRO A 688 60.20 -19.96 10.25
N PHE A 689 60.93 -19.34 9.32
CA PHE A 689 60.78 -19.54 7.88
C PHE A 689 62.17 -19.53 7.21
N LYS A 690 62.30 -20.28 6.11
CA LYS A 690 63.55 -20.38 5.35
C LYS A 690 63.43 -19.55 4.07
N HIS A 691 63.90 -18.30 4.13
CA HIS A 691 63.88 -17.36 3.01
C HIS A 691 64.88 -17.76 1.91
N PRO A 692 64.51 -17.67 0.61
CA PRO A 692 65.39 -18.05 -0.49
C PRO A 692 66.69 -17.26 -0.57
N GLN A 693 66.69 -15.97 -0.20
CA GLN A 693 67.88 -15.09 -0.24
C GLN A 693 68.48 -14.77 1.15
N LEU A 694 67.70 -14.89 2.24
CA LEU A 694 68.11 -14.43 3.59
C LEU A 694 68.40 -15.59 4.56
N GLY A 695 68.12 -16.85 4.18
CA GLY A 695 68.31 -18.01 5.06
C GLY A 695 67.23 -18.12 6.14
N GLU A 696 67.60 -18.50 7.36
CA GLU A 696 66.64 -18.63 8.46
C GLU A 696 66.19 -17.27 9.00
N ILE A 697 64.90 -16.99 8.92
CA ILE A 697 64.26 -15.77 9.44
C ILE A 697 63.08 -16.10 10.34
N LEU A 698 62.54 -15.11 11.05
CA LEU A 698 61.15 -15.15 11.49
C LEU A 698 60.29 -14.39 10.48
N LEU A 699 59.17 -14.99 10.09
CA LEU A 699 58.19 -14.41 9.19
C LEU A 699 56.84 -14.27 9.88
N GLY A 700 56.22 -13.10 9.75
CA GLY A 700 54.99 -12.70 10.45
C GLY A 700 55.24 -11.52 11.38
N GLY A 701 54.35 -11.27 12.33
CA GLY A 701 54.54 -10.16 13.27
C GLY A 701 53.78 -8.87 12.97
N ASP A 702 52.86 -8.88 12.00
CA ASP A 702 51.95 -7.77 11.69
C ASP A 702 50.48 -8.16 11.95
N ASP A 703 49.61 -7.16 11.92
CA ASP A 703 48.17 -7.34 11.90
C ASP A 703 47.71 -7.92 10.54
N ARG A 704 46.78 -8.86 10.59
CA ARG A 704 46.08 -9.37 9.40
C ARG A 704 45.43 -8.23 8.60
N LYS A 705 45.31 -8.38 7.29
CA LYS A 705 44.80 -7.31 6.41
C LYS A 705 43.40 -6.80 6.77
N LEU A 706 42.52 -7.67 7.27
CA LEU A 706 41.13 -7.35 7.67
C LEU A 706 40.95 -7.03 9.15
N SER A 707 42.02 -6.80 9.92
CA SER A 707 41.94 -6.81 11.38
C SER A 707 42.14 -5.46 12.10
N ALA A 708 42.49 -4.39 11.38
CA ALA A 708 42.69 -3.06 11.99
C ALA A 708 41.58 -2.06 11.62
N ARG A 709 41.48 -1.72 10.33
CA ARG A 709 40.55 -0.69 9.82
C ARG A 709 39.15 -1.22 9.51
N ASN A 710 39.07 -2.54 9.34
CA ASN A 710 37.88 -3.25 8.95
C ASN A 710 37.34 -3.97 10.20
N PRO A 711 36.10 -3.71 10.63
CA PRO A 711 35.53 -4.33 11.82
C PRO A 711 35.42 -5.86 11.68
N GLU A 712 35.11 -6.54 12.78
CA GLU A 712 34.82 -7.99 12.73
C GLU A 712 33.71 -8.29 11.73
N PRO A 713 33.80 -9.38 10.95
CA PRO A 713 32.75 -9.76 10.02
C PRO A 713 31.37 -9.90 10.68
N ALA A 714 31.32 -10.34 11.94
CA ALA A 714 30.07 -10.44 12.71
C ALA A 714 29.42 -9.07 13.00
N ALA A 715 30.20 -7.99 13.06
CA ALA A 715 29.73 -6.63 13.33
C ALA A 715 29.26 -5.89 12.06
N LEU A 716 29.69 -6.33 10.86
CA LEU A 716 29.38 -5.68 9.58
C LEU A 716 27.88 -5.47 9.38
N ARG A 717 27.07 -6.49 9.68
CA ARG A 717 25.61 -6.41 9.52
C ARG A 717 25.00 -5.28 10.34
N GLU A 718 25.45 -5.10 11.58
CA GLU A 718 24.88 -4.12 12.50
C GLU A 718 25.30 -2.70 12.12
N ILE A 719 26.59 -2.51 11.78
CA ILE A 719 27.13 -1.23 11.29
C ILE A 719 26.38 -0.80 10.02
N ALA A 720 26.22 -1.72 9.07
CA ALA A 720 25.53 -1.44 7.82
C ALA A 720 24.03 -1.21 8.01
N ARG A 721 23.39 -1.90 8.96
CA ARG A 721 21.98 -1.67 9.35
C ARG A 721 21.77 -0.27 9.90
N LYS A 722 22.60 0.18 10.85
CA LYS A 722 22.52 1.54 11.41
C LYS A 722 22.77 2.62 10.35
N SER A 723 23.76 2.40 9.49
CA SER A 723 24.07 3.29 8.36
C SER A 723 22.88 3.43 7.42
N TRP A 724 22.24 2.31 7.08
CA TRP A 724 21.01 2.29 6.29
C TRP A 724 19.86 3.05 6.95
N GLU A 725 19.61 2.83 8.25
CA GLU A 725 18.53 3.50 8.99
C GLU A 725 18.68 5.02 8.96
N TRP A 726 19.89 5.53 9.18
CA TRP A 726 20.17 6.96 9.09
C TRP A 726 19.95 7.50 7.67
N ILE A 727 20.46 6.81 6.64
CA ILE A 727 20.30 7.23 5.24
C ILE A 727 18.82 7.26 4.84
N LYS A 728 18.04 6.26 5.26
CA LYS A 728 16.59 6.19 5.06
C LYS A 728 15.89 7.40 5.70
N ASP A 729 16.25 7.73 6.93
CA ASP A 729 15.67 8.83 7.68
C ASP A 729 16.02 10.20 7.05
N GLU A 730 17.24 10.40 6.54
CA GLU A 730 17.59 11.63 5.82
C GLU A 730 16.85 11.74 4.48
N ALA A 731 16.60 10.62 3.80
CA ALA A 731 15.84 10.61 2.56
C ALA A 731 14.37 11.05 2.74
N GLU A 732 13.73 10.74 3.87
CA GLU A 732 12.37 11.22 4.17
C GLU A 732 12.29 12.75 4.37
N ARG A 733 13.44 13.39 4.63
CA ARG A 733 13.57 14.82 4.95
C ARG A 733 13.97 15.68 3.76
N LEU A 734 14.30 15.06 2.62
CA LEU A 734 14.60 15.76 1.38
C LEU A 734 13.42 16.68 0.97
N PRO A 735 13.69 17.73 0.18
CA PRO A 735 12.65 18.68 -0.20
C PRO A 735 11.56 17.98 -1.02
N ARG A 736 10.30 18.39 -0.85
CA ARG A 736 9.14 17.79 -1.53
C ARG A 736 8.04 18.82 -1.75
N LEU A 737 7.69 19.09 -3.00
CA LEU A 737 6.56 19.95 -3.32
C LEU A 737 5.23 19.23 -3.12
N GLU A 738 4.26 19.91 -2.52
CA GLU A 738 2.86 19.49 -2.38
C GLU A 738 1.94 20.69 -2.66
N LEU A 739 0.81 20.47 -3.32
CA LEU A 739 -0.27 21.45 -3.44
C LEU A 739 -1.38 21.10 -2.45
N VAL A 740 -1.70 22.03 -1.58
CA VAL A 740 -2.70 21.87 -0.50
C VAL A 740 -3.91 22.76 -0.79
N ASP A 741 -5.10 22.23 -0.51
CA ASP A 741 -6.40 22.89 -0.63
C ASP A 741 -6.64 23.59 -1.99
N PRO A 742 -6.54 22.89 -3.13
CA PRO A 742 -6.81 23.49 -4.42
C PRO A 742 -8.30 23.86 -4.55
N VAL A 743 -8.58 25.15 -4.58
CA VAL A 743 -9.89 25.71 -4.87
C VAL A 743 -9.96 26.07 -6.35
N ILE A 744 -10.97 25.55 -7.04
CA ILE A 744 -11.21 25.79 -8.47
C ILE A 744 -12.39 26.73 -8.60
N GLU A 745 -12.18 27.88 -9.23
CA GLU A 745 -13.20 28.92 -9.38
C GLU A 745 -13.40 29.26 -10.85
N ALA A 746 -14.65 29.30 -11.30
CA ALA A 746 -14.96 29.78 -12.62
C ALA A 746 -14.56 31.26 -12.74
N THR A 747 -13.91 31.61 -13.84
CA THR A 747 -13.52 33.00 -14.16
C THR A 747 -14.05 33.36 -15.55
N GLU A 748 -14.07 34.65 -15.87
CA GLU A 748 -14.47 35.11 -17.19
C GLU A 748 -13.48 34.58 -18.24
N GLY A 749 -13.90 33.55 -19.00
CA GLY A 749 -13.07 32.89 -20.02
C GLY A 749 -12.38 31.59 -19.60
N GLY A 750 -12.65 31.03 -18.40
CA GLY A 750 -12.04 29.78 -17.96
C GLY A 750 -12.25 29.48 -16.47
N PHE A 751 -11.18 29.06 -15.79
CA PHE A 751 -11.19 28.89 -14.34
C PHE A 751 -9.80 29.15 -13.73
N GLU A 752 -9.78 29.52 -12.46
CA GLU A 752 -8.56 29.74 -11.68
C GLU A 752 -8.42 28.64 -10.63
N VAL A 753 -7.19 28.17 -10.44
CA VAL A 753 -6.81 27.27 -9.36
C VAL A 753 -6.05 28.08 -8.32
N ARG A 754 -6.60 28.19 -7.12
CA ARG A 754 -5.96 28.78 -5.95
C ARG A 754 -5.52 27.67 -5.02
N ALA A 755 -4.25 27.60 -4.67
CA ALA A 755 -3.71 26.55 -3.81
C ALA A 755 -2.55 27.06 -2.95
N THR A 756 -2.21 26.31 -1.91
CA THR A 756 -0.97 26.52 -1.15
C THR A 756 0.10 25.56 -1.65
N LEU A 757 1.19 26.09 -2.21
CA LEU A 757 2.37 25.31 -2.59
C LEU A 757 3.29 25.19 -1.37
N GLN A 758 3.53 23.97 -0.90
CA GLN A 758 4.33 23.69 0.28
C GLN A 758 5.57 22.86 -0.06
N ASN A 759 6.72 23.18 0.55
CA ASN A 759 7.81 22.23 0.68
C ASN A 759 7.60 21.39 1.95
N ALA A 760 7.03 20.20 1.80
CA ALA A 760 6.72 19.28 2.90
C ALA A 760 7.95 18.49 3.40
N GLY A 761 9.16 18.80 2.89
CA GLY A 761 10.45 18.30 3.39
C GLY A 761 11.10 19.26 4.41
N GLU A 762 12.05 18.76 5.20
CA GLU A 762 12.81 19.58 6.18
C GLU A 762 14.00 20.31 5.53
N MET A 763 14.52 19.80 4.41
CA MET A 763 15.60 20.44 3.65
C MET A 763 15.06 21.50 2.68
N PRO A 764 15.81 22.59 2.43
CA PRO A 764 15.39 23.59 1.46
C PRO A 764 15.46 23.03 0.04
N THR A 765 14.54 23.47 -0.83
CA THR A 765 14.53 23.16 -2.27
C THR A 765 15.91 23.37 -2.91
N ASP A 766 16.62 24.43 -2.52
CA ASP A 766 18.03 24.66 -2.85
C ASP A 766 18.83 25.20 -1.65
N THR A 767 20.11 24.84 -1.59
CA THR A 767 21.09 25.43 -0.66
C THR A 767 21.41 26.86 -1.04
N TRP A 768 21.83 27.67 -0.07
CA TRP A 768 22.31 29.02 -0.35
C TRP A 768 23.55 29.00 -1.23
N LYS A 769 24.41 27.98 -1.09
CA LYS A 769 25.52 27.75 -2.01
C LYS A 769 25.06 27.53 -3.45
N ALA A 770 24.00 26.77 -3.70
CA ALA A 770 23.46 26.58 -5.05
C ALA A 770 22.92 27.89 -5.65
N VAL A 771 22.26 28.72 -4.83
CA VAL A 771 21.82 30.06 -5.22
C VAL A 771 23.01 30.95 -5.61
N ALA A 772 24.06 31.00 -4.77
CA ALA A 772 25.26 31.79 -5.02
C ALA A 772 26.01 31.35 -6.30
N LEU A 773 25.99 30.04 -6.60
CA LEU A 773 26.57 29.47 -7.82
C LEU A 773 25.68 29.62 -9.06
N LYS A 774 24.47 30.20 -8.94
CA LYS A 774 23.45 30.28 -10.01
C LYS A 774 23.05 28.90 -10.55
N LEU A 775 23.00 27.92 -9.66
CA LEU A 775 22.56 26.55 -9.95
C LEU A 775 21.15 26.25 -9.40
N SER A 776 20.54 27.18 -8.67
CA SER A 776 19.17 27.06 -8.15
C SER A 776 18.14 27.21 -9.28
N ALA A 777 17.01 26.49 -9.17
CA ALA A 777 15.93 26.52 -10.17
C ALA A 777 14.62 26.98 -9.53
N PRO A 778 13.84 27.89 -10.14
CA PRO A 778 12.53 28.24 -9.64
C PRO A 778 11.53 27.08 -9.80
N VAL A 779 10.43 27.12 -9.06
CA VAL A 779 9.31 26.19 -9.24
C VAL A 779 8.57 26.51 -10.54
N ALA A 780 8.43 25.50 -11.41
CA ALA A 780 7.77 25.64 -12.70
C ALA A 780 6.33 25.13 -12.66
N PHE A 781 5.41 25.82 -13.36
CA PHE A 781 4.00 25.46 -13.52
C PHE A 781 3.68 25.20 -15.00
N GLU A 782 2.92 24.13 -15.29
CA GLU A 782 2.54 23.74 -16.65
C GLU A 782 1.08 23.23 -16.67
N ALA A 783 0.26 23.66 -17.63
CA ALA A 783 -1.09 23.12 -17.86
C ALA A 783 -1.54 23.42 -19.31
N GLU A 784 -2.44 22.62 -19.87
CA GLU A 784 -3.10 22.96 -21.14
C GLU A 784 -3.97 24.21 -20.94
N GLY A 785 -3.75 25.25 -21.74
CA GLY A 785 -4.44 26.54 -21.58
C GLY A 785 -3.92 27.39 -20.41
N LEU A 786 -2.73 27.09 -19.85
CA LEU A 786 -2.09 27.91 -18.83
C LEU A 786 -1.90 29.36 -19.32
N ALA A 787 -2.56 30.30 -18.65
CA ALA A 787 -2.50 31.72 -18.98
C ALA A 787 -1.52 32.48 -18.07
N GLU A 788 -1.54 32.18 -16.77
CA GLU A 788 -0.75 32.89 -15.75
C GLU A 788 -0.48 31.97 -14.54
N ALA A 789 0.70 32.08 -13.94
CA ALA A 789 1.05 31.38 -12.69
C ALA A 789 1.92 32.26 -11.77
N THR A 790 1.82 32.04 -10.47
CA THR A 790 2.62 32.75 -9.45
C THR A 790 4.09 32.30 -9.48
N ALA A 791 5.04 33.23 -9.47
CA ALA A 791 6.47 32.92 -9.43
C ALA A 791 6.96 32.52 -8.02
N VAL A 792 7.68 31.40 -7.92
CA VAL A 792 8.24 30.89 -6.65
C VAL A 792 9.69 30.46 -6.88
N GLU A 793 10.66 31.19 -6.32
CA GLU A 793 12.10 31.00 -6.56
C GLU A 793 12.72 29.89 -5.70
N ARG A 794 12.52 29.93 -4.38
CA ARG A 794 13.07 28.97 -3.43
C ARG A 794 12.13 28.83 -2.23
N LEU A 795 11.93 27.60 -1.77
CA LEU A 795 11.24 27.30 -0.52
C LEU A 795 12.22 26.67 0.48
N ALA A 796 12.24 27.21 1.71
CA ALA A 796 12.90 26.57 2.85
C ALA A 796 12.15 25.28 3.25
N GLY A 797 12.75 24.46 4.10
CA GLY A 797 12.07 23.28 4.65
C GLY A 797 10.81 23.66 5.43
N GLY A 798 9.70 22.98 5.17
CA GLY A 798 8.40 23.25 5.78
C GLY A 798 7.70 24.55 5.34
N ALA A 799 8.35 25.39 4.53
CA ALA A 799 7.79 26.65 4.08
C ALA A 799 6.70 26.45 3.02
N SER A 800 5.76 27.38 2.96
CA SER A 800 4.70 27.41 1.95
C SER A 800 4.57 28.79 1.30
N ALA A 801 3.98 28.82 0.11
CA ALA A 801 3.63 30.03 -0.62
C ALA A 801 2.23 29.84 -1.24
N GLU A 802 1.40 30.88 -1.17
CA GLU A 802 0.13 30.89 -1.91
C GLU A 802 0.40 31.03 -3.41
N VAL A 803 -0.25 30.19 -4.20
CA VAL A 803 -0.10 30.17 -5.65
C VAL A 803 -1.45 30.28 -6.32
N ARG A 804 -1.51 31.12 -7.34
CA ARG A 804 -2.63 31.28 -8.26
C ARG A 804 -2.22 30.86 -9.65
N VAL A 805 -3.04 30.03 -10.27
CA VAL A 805 -2.82 29.51 -11.62
C VAL A 805 -4.10 29.69 -12.43
N LYS A 806 -4.03 30.47 -13.51
CA LYS A 806 -5.16 30.74 -14.41
C LYS A 806 -5.12 29.84 -15.62
N ILE A 807 -6.25 29.20 -15.94
CA ILE A 807 -6.41 28.29 -17.07
C ILE A 807 -7.57 28.77 -17.96
N ALA A 808 -7.29 29.00 -19.23
CA ALA A 808 -8.26 29.52 -20.20
C ALA A 808 -9.08 28.40 -20.87
N SER A 809 -10.40 28.59 -20.95
CA SER A 809 -11.39 27.90 -21.79
C SER A 809 -11.14 26.40 -22.05
N ALA A 810 -11.15 25.57 -21.01
CA ALA A 810 -11.17 24.12 -21.18
C ALA A 810 -12.62 23.60 -21.15
N THR A 811 -13.05 22.91 -22.21
CA THR A 811 -14.36 22.24 -22.29
C THR A 811 -14.37 20.88 -21.59
N GLY A 812 -13.26 20.51 -20.92
CA GLY A 812 -13.04 19.21 -20.30
C GLY A 812 -11.95 19.26 -19.21
N PRO A 813 -11.61 18.11 -18.59
CA PRO A 813 -10.59 18.03 -17.55
C PRO A 813 -9.19 18.39 -18.08
N VAL A 814 -8.43 19.17 -17.31
CA VAL A 814 -7.03 19.56 -17.57
C VAL A 814 -6.13 19.06 -16.43
N THR A 815 -4.83 18.84 -16.66
CA THR A 815 -3.87 18.51 -15.58
C THR A 815 -2.90 19.66 -15.35
N LEU A 816 -2.84 20.17 -14.11
CA LEU A 816 -1.85 21.15 -13.66
C LEU A 816 -0.61 20.42 -13.12
N ILE A 817 0.57 20.73 -13.65
CA ILE A 817 1.87 20.17 -13.26
C ILE A 817 2.69 21.26 -12.57
N VAL A 818 3.26 20.95 -11.40
CA VAL A 818 4.16 21.85 -10.65
C VAL A 818 5.46 21.09 -10.35
N ARG A 819 6.64 21.64 -10.67
CA ARG A 819 7.90 20.88 -10.55
C ARG A 819 9.13 21.67 -10.11
N HIS A 820 10.07 20.98 -9.47
CA HIS A 820 11.40 21.46 -9.11
C HIS A 820 12.43 20.30 -9.09
N PRO A 821 13.67 20.46 -9.60
CA PRO A 821 14.64 19.36 -9.76
C PRO A 821 14.95 18.58 -8.48
N ARG A 822 15.10 19.27 -7.34
CA ARG A 822 15.41 18.66 -6.03
C ARG A 822 14.19 18.47 -5.13
N ALA A 823 12.99 18.83 -5.60
CA ALA A 823 11.77 18.78 -4.77
C ALA A 823 10.60 18.04 -5.42
N GLY A 824 10.81 17.51 -6.63
CA GLY A 824 9.90 16.61 -7.32
C GLY A 824 8.83 17.31 -8.14
N VAL A 825 7.83 16.53 -8.56
CA VAL A 825 6.72 16.94 -9.44
C VAL A 825 5.38 16.63 -8.78
N VAL A 826 4.43 17.58 -8.84
CA VAL A 826 3.03 17.46 -8.43
C VAL A 826 2.15 17.55 -9.67
N ARG A 827 1.15 16.67 -9.80
CA ARG A 827 0.17 16.67 -10.90
C ARG A 827 -1.24 16.69 -10.33
N LEU A 828 -2.07 17.65 -10.73
CA LEU A 828 -3.43 17.86 -10.22
C LEU A 828 -4.45 17.90 -11.38
N PRO A 829 -5.35 16.91 -11.51
CA PRO A 829 -6.44 16.98 -12.47
C PRO A 829 -7.50 17.98 -11.98
N VAL A 830 -7.88 18.91 -12.84
CA VAL A 830 -8.83 19.99 -12.57
C VAL A 830 -9.96 19.99 -13.60
N ARG A 831 -11.19 20.20 -13.14
CA ARG A 831 -12.40 20.24 -14.00
C ARG A 831 -13.11 21.58 -13.89
N PRO A 832 -13.77 22.04 -14.96
CA PRO A 832 -14.70 23.16 -14.87
C PRO A 832 -15.88 22.78 -13.96
N PRO A 833 -16.32 23.63 -13.03
CA PRO A 833 -17.49 23.36 -12.19
C PRO A 833 -18.79 23.28 -13.01
N THR A 834 -19.65 22.28 -12.74
CA THR A 834 -21.01 22.13 -13.32
C THR A 834 -22.08 22.44 -12.27
N SER A 835 -23.04 23.32 -12.57
CA SER A 835 -24.04 23.82 -11.61
C SER A 835 -25.41 23.10 -11.66
N GLU A 836 -26.03 22.90 -10.49
CA GLU A 836 -27.48 22.96 -10.14
C GLU A 836 -28.18 21.72 -9.51
N THR A 837 -28.69 21.89 -8.28
CA THR A 837 -29.76 21.13 -7.62
C THR A 837 -31.15 21.56 -8.15
N ARG A 838 -32.03 20.62 -8.52
CA ARG A 838 -33.42 20.94 -8.95
C ARG A 838 -34.30 21.38 -7.75
N PRO A 839 -35.10 22.45 -7.89
CA PRO A 839 -36.03 22.89 -6.83
C PRO A 839 -37.20 21.92 -6.67
N ILE A 840 -37.72 21.82 -5.45
CA ILE A 840 -38.86 20.97 -5.07
C ILE A 840 -40.14 21.44 -5.79
N ARG A 841 -40.77 20.57 -6.59
CA ARG A 841 -42.05 20.88 -7.25
C ARG A 841 -43.22 20.67 -6.29
N LYS A 842 -44.02 21.73 -6.06
CA LYS A 842 -45.17 21.70 -5.12
C LYS A 842 -46.51 21.39 -5.79
N ASP A 843 -46.65 21.65 -7.08
CA ASP A 843 -47.92 21.52 -7.82
C ASP A 843 -47.84 20.44 -8.91
N TYR A 844 -48.83 19.54 -8.92
CA TYR A 844 -48.98 18.43 -9.87
C TYR A 844 -50.41 18.40 -10.43
N THR A 845 -50.53 18.29 -11.76
CA THR A 845 -51.83 18.11 -12.43
C THR A 845 -52.12 16.61 -12.59
N ILE A 846 -53.34 16.19 -12.26
CA ILE A 846 -53.79 14.79 -12.35
C ILE A 846 -54.70 14.64 -13.56
N GLU A 847 -54.46 13.62 -14.38
CA GLU A 847 -55.33 13.30 -15.51
C GLU A 847 -56.76 12.91 -15.08
N ASP A 848 -57.73 13.29 -15.92
CA ASP A 848 -59.14 13.01 -15.68
C ASP A 848 -59.40 11.49 -15.57
N GLY A 849 -60.20 11.11 -14.55
CA GLY A 849 -60.58 9.73 -14.30
C GLY A 849 -59.60 8.91 -13.43
N PHE A 850 -58.49 9.50 -12.97
CA PHE A 850 -57.59 8.90 -11.98
C PHE A 850 -57.75 9.53 -10.59
N ALA A 851 -57.73 8.71 -9.54
CA ALA A 851 -57.86 9.15 -8.16
C ALA A 851 -56.52 9.13 -7.41
N THR A 852 -56.18 10.24 -6.75
CA THR A 852 -55.11 10.33 -5.74
C THR A 852 -55.55 9.72 -4.41
N PRO A 853 -54.66 9.46 -3.43
CA PRO A 853 -55.03 8.83 -2.16
C PRO A 853 -56.23 9.48 -1.44
N ASP A 854 -56.33 10.80 -1.46
CA ASP A 854 -57.44 11.56 -0.87
C ASP A 854 -58.80 11.36 -1.59
N LYS A 855 -58.78 10.91 -2.85
CA LYS A 855 -59.98 10.72 -3.69
C LYS A 855 -60.27 9.25 -4.02
N ALA A 856 -59.35 8.34 -3.71
CA ALA A 856 -59.51 6.91 -3.98
C ALA A 856 -60.61 6.29 -3.11
N VAL A 857 -61.20 5.19 -3.57
CA VAL A 857 -62.21 4.46 -2.80
C VAL A 857 -61.49 3.60 -1.75
N PRO A 858 -61.61 3.90 -0.45
CA PRO A 858 -60.86 3.18 0.57
C PRO A 858 -61.49 1.82 0.87
N ALA A 859 -60.66 0.89 1.32
CA ALA A 859 -61.08 -0.36 1.94
C ALA A 859 -61.01 -0.25 3.46
N GLU A 860 -62.11 -0.55 4.14
CA GLU A 860 -62.11 -0.69 5.60
C GLU A 860 -61.52 -2.04 5.99
N ASN A 861 -60.59 -2.02 6.95
CA ASN A 861 -59.92 -3.22 7.40
C ASN A 861 -59.60 -3.09 8.90
N GLU A 862 -60.01 -4.06 9.71
CA GLU A 862 -59.88 -4.02 11.17
C GLU A 862 -58.42 -4.00 11.65
N PHE A 863 -57.50 -4.57 10.85
CA PHE A 863 -56.06 -4.53 11.15
C PHE A 863 -55.49 -3.11 11.11
N PHE A 864 -56.10 -2.20 10.34
CA PHE A 864 -55.65 -0.82 10.13
C PHE A 864 -56.64 0.20 10.67
N ARG A 865 -56.81 0.23 12.00
CA ARG A 865 -57.69 1.21 12.64
C ARG A 865 -57.11 2.62 12.47
N LYS A 866 -57.89 3.53 11.85
CA LYS A 866 -57.46 4.90 11.50
C LYS A 866 -56.24 4.96 10.56
N GLY A 867 -55.97 3.90 9.80
CA GLY A 867 -54.84 3.85 8.86
C GLY A 867 -53.50 3.53 9.52
N VAL A 868 -53.48 3.24 10.82
CA VAL A 868 -52.31 2.76 11.56
C VAL A 868 -52.53 1.29 11.94
N PRO A 869 -51.52 0.42 11.81
CA PRO A 869 -51.67 -0.98 12.18
C PRO A 869 -51.85 -1.18 13.70
N VAL A 870 -52.72 -2.12 14.11
CA VAL A 870 -53.09 -2.32 15.53
C VAL A 870 -52.05 -3.15 16.33
N ARG A 871 -51.27 -4.04 15.70
CA ARG A 871 -50.26 -4.91 16.35
C ARG A 871 -49.06 -5.20 15.44
N GLU A 872 -48.38 -4.17 14.96
CA GLU A 872 -47.24 -4.34 14.04
C GLU A 872 -45.87 -4.39 14.70
N LEU A 873 -45.79 -4.11 15.99
CA LEU A 873 -44.53 -3.83 16.62
C LEU A 873 -44.18 -5.04 17.48
N GLY A 874 -43.03 -5.67 17.23
CA GLY A 874 -42.59 -6.88 17.94
C GLY A 874 -42.53 -6.69 19.45
N PRO A 875 -42.25 -7.75 20.23
CA PRO A 875 -42.12 -7.63 21.68
C PRO A 875 -40.99 -6.64 22.03
N GLY A 876 -41.34 -5.45 22.54
CA GLY A 876 -40.39 -4.43 23.03
C GLY A 876 -40.38 -3.06 22.32
N PHE A 877 -41.19 -2.84 21.28
CA PHE A 877 -41.22 -1.55 20.60
C PHE A 877 -42.10 -0.53 21.34
N GLU A 878 -41.50 0.58 21.74
CA GLU A 878 -42.20 1.79 22.16
C GLU A 878 -41.54 2.99 21.48
N CYS A 879 -42.30 3.77 20.69
CA CYS A 879 -41.80 5.05 20.19
C CYS A 879 -41.59 5.96 21.40
N SER A 880 -40.33 6.14 21.81
CA SER A 880 -39.95 6.88 23.01
C SER A 880 -40.12 8.39 22.83
N LEU A 881 -40.01 8.90 21.59
CA LEU A 881 -40.17 10.31 21.27
C LEU A 881 -41.45 10.60 20.47
N LYS A 882 -42.53 10.97 21.17
CA LYS A 882 -43.84 11.32 20.56
C LYS A 882 -44.05 12.81 20.28
N ARG A 883 -43.07 13.65 20.62
CA ARG A 883 -43.14 15.12 20.50
C ARG A 883 -42.50 15.59 19.18
N PRO A 884 -42.92 16.73 18.60
CA PRO A 884 -42.42 17.21 17.31
C PRO A 884 -41.00 17.81 17.35
N ARG A 885 -40.25 17.59 18.45
CA ARG A 885 -38.91 18.16 18.64
C ARG A 885 -37.97 17.19 19.37
N MET A 886 -36.75 17.09 18.87
CA MET A 886 -35.65 16.34 19.50
C MET A 886 -34.55 17.28 19.97
N LYS A 887 -34.01 17.02 21.16
CA LYS A 887 -32.81 17.65 21.70
C LYS A 887 -31.64 16.68 21.67
N VAL A 888 -30.55 17.05 21.01
CA VAL A 888 -29.35 16.23 20.81
C VAL A 888 -28.13 16.86 21.48
N ALA A 889 -27.39 16.09 22.27
CA ALA A 889 -26.07 16.50 22.78
C ALA A 889 -24.98 15.93 21.87
N VAL A 890 -24.01 16.75 21.45
CA VAL A 890 -22.83 16.30 20.69
C VAL A 890 -21.57 16.52 21.52
N VAL A 891 -20.98 15.42 21.98
CA VAL A 891 -19.80 15.38 22.85
C VAL A 891 -18.57 15.04 22.01
N LEU A 892 -17.53 15.89 22.08
CA LEU A 892 -16.36 15.84 21.20
C LEU A 892 -15.09 15.40 21.94
N GLY A 893 -14.36 14.42 21.41
CA GLY A 893 -13.18 13.82 22.04
C GLY A 893 -11.96 13.70 21.14
N GLU A 894 -10.81 14.18 21.56
CA GLU A 894 -9.55 14.01 20.84
C GLU A 894 -8.55 13.13 21.60
N TRP A 895 -7.60 12.53 20.90
CA TRP A 895 -6.60 11.62 21.47
C TRP A 895 -5.23 12.29 21.58
N LYS A 896 -4.35 11.71 22.40
CA LYS A 896 -2.96 12.17 22.50
C LYS A 896 -2.18 12.04 21.18
N ASP A 897 -2.40 10.96 20.42
CA ASP A 897 -1.74 10.64 19.14
C ASP A 897 -2.59 10.98 17.91
N ARG A 898 -3.82 11.48 18.12
CA ARG A 898 -4.74 11.85 17.04
C ARG A 898 -5.64 12.99 17.48
N ARG A 899 -5.28 14.20 17.07
CA ARG A 899 -6.07 15.42 17.28
C ARG A 899 -7.22 15.52 16.29
N HIS A 900 -8.22 16.29 16.69
CA HIS A 900 -9.35 16.60 15.83
C HIS A 900 -8.91 17.40 14.60
N SER A 901 -9.58 17.13 13.50
CA SER A 901 -9.35 17.78 12.21
C SER A 901 -10.29 18.96 11.99
N PHE A 902 -11.42 18.98 12.71
CA PHE A 902 -12.53 19.90 12.46
C PHE A 902 -12.94 20.64 13.72
N GLY A 903 -13.19 21.95 13.57
CA GLY A 903 -13.59 22.80 14.67
C GLY A 903 -15.00 22.50 15.18
N ARG A 904 -15.28 22.89 16.44
CA ARG A 904 -16.61 22.76 17.05
C ARG A 904 -17.71 23.41 16.19
N GLU A 905 -17.44 24.59 15.64
CA GLU A 905 -18.39 25.36 14.83
C GLU A 905 -18.76 24.65 13.51
N GLU A 906 -17.82 23.92 12.91
CA GLU A 906 -18.05 23.16 11.67
C GLU A 906 -18.98 21.97 11.94
N ILE A 907 -18.75 21.28 13.06
CA ILE A 907 -19.62 20.19 13.54
C ILE A 907 -21.01 20.75 13.89
N GLU A 908 -21.08 21.88 14.60
CA GLU A 908 -22.33 22.53 14.95
C GLU A 908 -23.15 22.94 13.72
N ARG A 909 -22.48 23.48 12.69
CA ARG A 909 -23.11 23.79 11.40
C ARG A 909 -23.66 22.52 10.74
N SER A 910 -22.86 21.46 10.66
CA SER A 910 -23.27 20.18 10.07
C SER A 910 -24.50 19.56 10.76
N PHE A 911 -24.64 19.74 12.09
CA PHE A 911 -25.76 19.16 12.83
C PHE A 911 -27.01 20.07 12.86
N PHE A 912 -26.86 21.37 13.13
CA PHE A 912 -27.99 22.19 13.60
C PHE A 912 -28.27 23.48 12.79
N SER A 913 -27.47 23.81 11.77
CA SER A 913 -27.77 24.99 10.95
C SER A 913 -29.10 24.80 10.20
N LYS A 914 -29.87 25.88 10.02
CA LYS A 914 -31.15 25.85 9.31
C LYS A 914 -31.00 26.51 7.94
N GLY A 915 -31.46 25.83 6.89
CA GLY A 915 -31.38 26.31 5.51
C GLY A 915 -29.94 26.34 5.00
N ALA A 916 -29.10 25.39 5.42
CA ALA A 916 -27.67 25.41 5.12
C ALA A 916 -27.36 25.28 3.61
N GLY A 917 -28.32 24.81 2.82
CA GLY A 917 -28.20 24.66 1.37
C GLY A 917 -27.05 23.73 0.94
N PRO A 918 -26.86 23.53 -0.37
CA PRO A 918 -25.66 22.89 -0.90
C PRO A 918 -24.42 23.76 -0.62
N GLY A 919 -23.32 23.12 -0.24
CA GLY A 919 -22.05 23.78 0.06
C GLY A 919 -20.88 22.82 -0.06
N THR A 920 -19.78 23.13 0.63
CA THR A 920 -18.57 22.31 0.66
C THR A 920 -18.19 22.00 2.10
N SER A 921 -17.81 20.75 2.38
CA SER A 921 -17.31 20.30 3.69
C SER A 921 -15.92 20.88 3.94
N PRO A 922 -15.42 20.84 5.19
CA PRO A 922 -14.04 21.23 5.49
C PRO A 922 -12.97 20.45 4.71
N THR A 923 -13.30 19.26 4.18
CA THR A 923 -12.39 18.43 3.36
C THR A 923 -12.70 18.49 1.86
N GLY A 924 -13.52 19.42 1.39
CA GLY A 924 -13.75 19.67 -0.03
C GLY A 924 -14.90 18.88 -0.69
N GLN A 925 -15.62 18.03 0.05
CA GLN A 925 -16.75 17.26 -0.51
C GLN A 925 -18.01 18.12 -0.56
N PRO A 926 -18.93 17.89 -1.51
CA PRO A 926 -20.24 18.52 -1.50
C PRO A 926 -20.99 18.24 -0.18
N THR A 927 -21.51 19.28 0.45
CA THR A 927 -22.49 19.19 1.53
C THR A 927 -23.86 19.62 0.99
N TYR A 928 -24.94 19.09 1.55
CA TYR A 928 -26.29 19.25 0.99
C TYR A 928 -27.31 19.85 1.95
N GLY A 929 -26.87 20.20 3.16
CA GLY A 929 -27.69 20.64 4.27
C GLY A 929 -27.22 20.01 5.58
N SER A 930 -27.80 20.45 6.69
CA SER A 930 -27.51 19.89 8.01
C SER A 930 -28.38 18.67 8.34
N LEU A 931 -28.05 17.99 9.44
CA LEU A 931 -28.93 16.96 10.03
C LEU A 931 -30.33 17.51 10.34
N ARG A 932 -30.42 18.74 10.83
CA ARG A 932 -31.68 19.44 11.06
C ARG A 932 -32.46 19.67 9.78
N ASP A 933 -31.80 20.09 8.70
CA ASP A 933 -32.43 20.29 7.39
C ASP A 933 -32.96 18.96 6.82
N PHE A 934 -32.20 17.87 6.96
CA PHE A 934 -32.60 16.54 6.54
C PHE A 934 -33.90 16.07 7.22
N TYR A 935 -33.99 16.17 8.55
CA TYR A 935 -35.20 15.79 9.27
C TYR A 935 -36.37 16.73 8.99
N ALA A 936 -36.12 18.02 8.78
CA ALA A 936 -37.15 18.96 8.37
C ALA A 936 -37.71 18.60 6.98
N GLU A 937 -36.86 18.25 6.01
CA GLU A 937 -37.31 17.83 4.68
C GLU A 937 -38.10 16.51 4.74
N MET A 938 -37.54 15.48 5.37
CA MET A 938 -38.12 14.14 5.43
C MET A 938 -39.49 14.09 6.13
N SER A 939 -39.68 14.93 7.14
CA SER A 939 -40.91 15.02 7.95
C SER A 939 -41.93 16.03 7.41
N GLY A 940 -41.64 16.71 6.29
CA GLY A 940 -42.52 17.74 5.79
C GLY A 940 -42.59 18.99 6.68
N SER A 941 -41.49 19.32 7.36
CA SER A 941 -41.37 20.40 8.36
C SER A 941 -42.22 20.21 9.63
N THR A 942 -42.74 19.00 9.87
CA THR A 942 -43.50 18.68 11.09
C THR A 942 -42.60 18.32 12.29
N PHE A 943 -41.30 18.13 12.05
CA PHE A 943 -40.31 17.76 13.06
C PHE A 943 -39.07 18.67 13.04
N ASP A 944 -38.51 18.95 14.22
CA ASP A 944 -37.30 19.78 14.38
C ASP A 944 -36.25 19.11 15.26
N ALA A 945 -35.00 19.06 14.79
CA ALA A 945 -33.85 18.54 15.53
C ALA A 945 -32.93 19.68 15.97
N THR A 946 -32.77 19.85 17.28
CA THR A 946 -31.98 20.92 17.89
C THR A 946 -31.03 20.33 18.92
N GLY A 947 -30.04 21.08 19.40
CA GLY A 947 -29.08 20.53 20.33
C GLY A 947 -27.97 21.46 20.76
N THR A 948 -26.98 20.88 21.42
CA THR A 948 -25.78 21.55 21.92
C THR A 948 -24.55 20.76 21.49
N VAL A 949 -23.53 21.45 20.94
CA VAL A 949 -22.20 20.87 20.68
C VAL A 949 -21.24 21.34 21.76
N PHE A 950 -20.72 20.40 22.55
CA PHE A 950 -19.77 20.65 23.63
C PHE A 950 -18.36 20.87 23.10
N ASP A 951 -17.52 21.61 23.84
CA ASP A 951 -16.11 21.78 23.47
C ASP A 951 -15.32 20.46 23.54
N TRP A 952 -14.30 20.33 22.69
CA TRP A 952 -13.39 19.19 22.65
C TRP A 952 -12.77 18.89 24.02
N VAL A 953 -12.76 17.60 24.39
CA VAL A 953 -12.06 17.11 25.58
C VAL A 953 -10.99 16.08 25.19
N LEU A 954 -9.89 16.07 25.93
CA LEU A 954 -8.82 15.09 25.73
C LEU A 954 -9.22 13.73 26.34
N LEU A 955 -9.20 12.69 25.51
CA LEU A 955 -9.45 11.32 25.91
C LEU A 955 -8.20 10.66 26.52
N PRO A 956 -8.35 9.78 27.51
CA PRO A 956 -7.23 8.97 27.99
C PRO A 956 -6.83 7.93 26.93
N GLY A 957 -5.51 7.73 26.74
CA GLY A 957 -4.97 6.74 25.81
C GLY A 957 -4.63 7.29 24.41
N SER A 958 -4.64 6.40 23.40
CA SER A 958 -4.26 6.70 22.01
C SER A 958 -5.21 6.01 21.01
N TRP A 959 -5.52 6.66 19.88
CA TRP A 959 -6.34 6.11 18.80
C TRP A 959 -5.71 4.84 18.22
N THR A 960 -4.39 4.84 18.02
CA THR A 960 -3.66 3.68 17.52
C THR A 960 -3.78 2.49 18.48
N GLY A 961 -3.66 2.75 19.78
CA GLY A 961 -3.84 1.73 20.81
C GLY A 961 -5.26 1.14 20.80
N MET A 962 -6.29 1.97 20.56
CA MET A 962 -7.68 1.53 20.47
C MET A 962 -7.99 0.75 19.18
N ARG A 963 -7.34 1.11 18.05
CA ARG A 963 -7.43 0.40 16.75
C ARG A 963 -6.87 -1.02 16.86
N ASP A 964 -5.74 -1.17 17.55
CA ASP A 964 -4.99 -2.44 17.62
C ASP A 964 -5.43 -3.32 18.80
N ALA A 965 -6.19 -2.75 19.75
CA ALA A 965 -6.75 -3.48 20.87
C ALA A 965 -7.86 -4.45 20.44
N SER A 966 -7.85 -5.64 21.05
CA SER A 966 -8.79 -6.71 20.66
C SER A 966 -10.18 -6.60 21.31
N PHE A 967 -10.41 -5.75 22.32
CA PHE A 967 -11.72 -5.65 23.01
C PHE A 967 -11.94 -4.29 23.72
N GLY A 968 -13.21 -3.81 23.75
CA GLY A 968 -13.68 -2.74 24.65
C GLY A 968 -14.70 -1.79 24.02
N SER A 969 -15.99 -2.16 23.97
CA SER A 969 -17.01 -1.35 23.29
C SER A 969 -17.35 -0.04 23.99
N ASP A 970 -17.07 0.07 25.29
CA ASP A 970 -17.63 1.14 26.13
C ASP A 970 -16.66 2.21 26.63
N VAL A 971 -15.40 2.14 26.19
CA VAL A 971 -14.34 2.99 26.72
C VAL A 971 -14.47 4.42 26.23
N VAL A 972 -14.75 4.62 24.94
CA VAL A 972 -14.72 5.95 24.31
C VAL A 972 -15.86 6.82 24.82
N GLU A 973 -17.10 6.32 24.83
CA GLU A 973 -18.25 7.10 25.30
C GLU A 973 -18.22 7.35 26.80
N ARG A 974 -17.74 6.39 27.60
CA ARG A 974 -17.70 6.52 29.05
C ARG A 974 -16.72 7.59 29.48
N GLU A 975 -15.55 7.61 28.86
CA GLU A 975 -14.52 8.61 29.15
C GLU A 975 -14.93 9.99 28.62
N LEU A 976 -15.58 10.05 27.45
CA LEU A 976 -16.16 11.29 26.93
C LEU A 976 -17.24 11.87 27.86
N ALA A 977 -18.21 11.04 28.26
CA ALA A 977 -19.28 11.44 29.16
C ALA A 977 -18.71 11.89 30.51
N ARG A 978 -17.74 11.13 31.07
CA ARG A 978 -17.06 11.50 32.32
C ARG A 978 -16.36 12.84 32.20
N ALA A 979 -15.63 13.09 31.11
CA ALA A 979 -14.89 14.33 30.90
C ALA A 979 -15.82 15.54 30.80
N VAL A 980 -16.93 15.43 30.06
CA VAL A 980 -17.94 16.50 29.97
C VAL A 980 -18.63 16.74 31.32
N LEU A 981 -19.07 15.69 32.02
CA LEU A 981 -19.72 15.84 33.33
C LEU A 981 -18.78 16.40 34.41
N ALA A 982 -17.47 16.15 34.29
CA ALA A 982 -16.46 16.72 35.17
C ALA A 982 -16.21 18.21 34.89
N ARG A 983 -16.22 18.62 33.61
CA ARG A 983 -16.02 20.02 33.20
C ARG A 983 -17.26 20.88 33.43
N ASP A 984 -18.41 20.41 32.98
CA ASP A 984 -19.64 21.20 32.83
C ASP A 984 -20.70 20.89 33.93
N GLY A 985 -20.38 19.97 34.83
CA GLY A 985 -21.22 19.60 35.98
C GLY A 985 -22.05 18.33 35.77
N LYS A 986 -22.47 17.71 36.88
CA LYS A 986 -23.11 16.38 36.90
C LYS A 986 -24.44 16.27 36.14
N ALA A 987 -25.13 17.40 35.91
CA ALA A 987 -26.41 17.46 35.20
C ALA A 987 -26.27 17.92 33.73
N ALA A 988 -25.05 18.09 33.22
CA ALA A 988 -24.81 18.69 31.89
C ALA A 988 -25.41 17.91 30.71
N LEU A 989 -25.60 16.59 30.88
CA LEU A 989 -26.20 15.71 29.86
C LEU A 989 -27.67 15.36 30.14
N ASP A 990 -28.32 16.04 31.09
CA ASP A 990 -29.72 15.79 31.44
C ASP A 990 -30.68 16.52 30.49
N GLY A 991 -31.82 15.90 30.18
CA GLY A 991 -32.89 16.52 29.36
C GLY A 991 -32.69 16.46 27.83
N PHE A 992 -31.64 15.77 27.35
CA PHE A 992 -31.46 15.42 25.94
C PHE A 992 -32.17 14.11 25.59
N ASP A 993 -32.71 14.01 24.38
CA ASP A 993 -33.34 12.81 23.84
C ASP A 993 -32.33 11.86 23.20
N ALA A 994 -31.21 12.42 22.73
CA ALA A 994 -30.12 11.66 22.15
C ALA A 994 -28.74 12.26 22.45
N ILE A 995 -27.71 11.42 22.46
CA ILE A 995 -26.31 11.81 22.69
C ILE A 995 -25.42 11.23 21.60
N VAL A 996 -24.60 12.09 21.00
CA VAL A 996 -23.63 11.75 19.97
C VAL A 996 -22.23 11.90 20.53
N PHE A 997 -21.47 10.82 20.55
CA PHE A 997 -20.07 10.83 20.95
C PHE A 997 -19.19 10.83 19.70
N LEU A 998 -18.58 11.97 19.37
CA LEU A 998 -17.63 12.07 18.27
C LEU A 998 -16.19 12.01 18.77
N TRP A 999 -15.36 11.22 18.10
CA TRP A 999 -13.92 11.19 18.37
C TRP A 999 -13.10 11.57 17.13
N ALA A 1000 -11.87 12.04 17.35
CA ALA A 1000 -10.94 12.35 16.26
C ALA A 1000 -10.45 11.09 15.52
N GLY A 1001 -10.67 10.99 14.21
CA GLY A 1001 -10.21 9.90 13.32
C GLY A 1001 -11.30 9.09 12.59
N ASN A 1002 -10.90 8.18 11.68
CA ASN A 1002 -11.80 7.24 10.99
C ASN A 1002 -12.32 6.14 11.93
N PRO A 1003 -13.49 5.57 11.64
CA PRO A 1003 -13.97 4.36 12.27
C PRO A 1003 -13.19 3.10 11.88
N VAL A 1004 -13.16 2.10 12.75
CA VAL A 1004 -12.45 0.83 12.50
C VAL A 1004 -13.34 -0.36 12.88
N ALA A 1005 -13.76 -1.16 11.90
CA ALA A 1005 -14.71 -2.28 12.10
C ALA A 1005 -14.17 -3.45 12.93
N ARG A 1006 -12.85 -3.58 13.06
CA ARG A 1006 -12.19 -4.67 13.79
C ARG A 1006 -12.31 -4.53 15.31
N THR A 1007 -12.56 -3.33 15.82
CA THR A 1007 -12.65 -3.05 17.26
C THR A 1007 -13.98 -2.35 17.57
N SER A 1008 -14.74 -2.87 18.53
CA SER A 1008 -15.95 -2.20 18.96
C SER A 1008 -15.68 -0.86 19.64
N ALA A 1009 -14.44 -0.54 20.02
CA ALA A 1009 -14.07 0.74 20.61
C ALA A 1009 -14.18 1.90 19.62
N LEU A 1010 -13.69 1.70 18.38
CA LEU A 1010 -13.68 2.69 17.30
C LEU A 1010 -14.67 2.38 16.17
N TRP A 1011 -15.50 1.35 16.32
CA TRP A 1011 -16.58 1.11 15.36
C TRP A 1011 -17.79 1.99 15.70
N PRO A 1012 -18.37 2.71 14.73
CA PRO A 1012 -19.60 3.45 14.91
C PRO A 1012 -20.72 2.48 15.24
N MET A 1013 -21.38 2.73 16.35
CA MET A 1013 -22.49 1.90 16.78
C MET A 1013 -23.35 2.65 17.77
N ARG A 1014 -24.61 2.23 17.81
CA ARG A 1014 -25.52 2.52 18.91
C ARG A 1014 -24.97 2.01 20.24
N LEU A 1015 -25.21 2.79 21.28
CA LEU A 1015 -24.77 2.55 22.65
C LEU A 1015 -25.97 2.45 23.59
N SER A 1016 -25.80 1.69 24.68
CA SER A 1016 -26.79 1.57 25.75
C SER A 1016 -26.26 2.24 27.01
N LEU A 1017 -26.84 3.40 27.35
CA LEU A 1017 -26.47 4.14 28.56
C LEU A 1017 -27.27 3.63 29.76
N LYS A 1018 -26.62 2.82 30.60
CA LYS A 1018 -27.26 2.19 31.79
C LYS A 1018 -27.82 3.21 32.78
N ASP A 1019 -27.19 4.37 32.89
CA ASP A 1019 -27.57 5.48 33.77
C ASP A 1019 -28.61 6.41 33.14
N ARG A 1020 -28.94 6.23 31.85
CA ARG A 1020 -29.91 7.05 31.10
C ARG A 1020 -30.82 6.17 30.23
N PRO A 1021 -31.70 5.35 30.84
CA PRO A 1021 -32.62 4.51 30.08
C PRO A 1021 -33.55 5.38 29.22
N GLY A 1022 -33.72 5.02 27.95
CA GLY A 1022 -34.59 5.72 27.00
C GLY A 1022 -33.90 6.80 26.15
N VAL A 1023 -32.66 7.18 26.46
CA VAL A 1023 -31.85 8.08 25.62
C VAL A 1023 -31.13 7.28 24.55
N VAL A 1024 -31.27 7.68 23.29
CA VAL A 1024 -30.52 7.06 22.19
C VAL A 1024 -29.12 7.64 22.16
N ALA A 1025 -28.10 6.79 22.27
CA ALA A 1025 -26.72 7.22 22.14
C ALA A 1025 -26.04 6.45 21.02
N PHE A 1026 -25.13 7.12 20.32
CA PHE A 1026 -24.21 6.46 19.41
C PHE A 1026 -22.86 7.15 19.45
N LYS A 1027 -21.87 6.46 18.91
CA LYS A 1027 -20.53 7.01 18.75
C LYS A 1027 -20.11 6.92 17.29
N ALA A 1028 -19.32 7.89 16.82
CA ALA A 1028 -18.75 7.89 15.48
C ALA A 1028 -17.42 8.67 15.44
N GLY A 1029 -16.61 8.39 14.42
CA GLY A 1029 -15.45 9.23 14.11
C GLY A 1029 -15.89 10.55 13.47
N GLU A 1030 -15.12 11.62 13.68
CA GLU A 1030 -15.30 12.88 12.97
C GLU A 1030 -14.99 12.75 11.46
N ARG A 1031 -14.28 11.67 11.07
CA ARG A 1031 -13.98 11.31 9.69
C ARG A 1031 -14.67 10.03 9.28
N TYR A 1032 -14.90 9.90 7.98
CA TYR A 1032 -15.33 8.66 7.35
C TYR A 1032 -14.60 8.48 6.01
N ARG A 1033 -13.83 7.40 5.89
CA ARG A 1033 -12.94 7.11 4.73
C ARG A 1033 -12.01 8.27 4.37
N GLY A 1034 -11.44 8.93 5.38
CA GLY A 1034 -10.50 10.04 5.18
C GLY A 1034 -11.13 11.42 5.04
N HIS A 1035 -12.44 11.50 4.88
CA HIS A 1035 -13.15 12.76 4.65
C HIS A 1035 -13.95 13.18 5.88
N PHE A 1036 -14.38 14.45 5.94
CA PHE A 1036 -15.34 14.93 6.94
C PHE A 1036 -16.55 14.01 6.97
N ALA A 1037 -16.88 13.48 8.15
CA ALA A 1037 -17.93 12.47 8.26
C ALA A 1037 -19.28 13.04 7.79
N PRO A 1038 -19.95 12.40 6.82
CA PRO A 1038 -21.26 12.84 6.37
C PRO A 1038 -22.30 12.61 7.47
N ILE A 1039 -23.34 13.45 7.47
CA ILE A 1039 -24.43 13.40 8.47
C ILE A 1039 -25.24 12.09 8.45
N GLY A 1040 -25.08 11.25 7.42
CA GLY A 1040 -25.93 10.09 7.20
C GLY A 1040 -25.95 9.09 8.36
N VAL A 1041 -24.79 8.75 8.94
CA VAL A 1041 -24.71 7.86 10.11
C VAL A 1041 -25.44 8.47 11.30
N ALA A 1042 -25.28 9.77 11.54
CA ALA A 1042 -26.00 10.46 12.60
C ALA A 1042 -27.52 10.48 12.36
N CYS A 1043 -27.96 10.72 11.12
CA CYS A 1043 -29.38 10.64 10.74
C CYS A 1043 -29.95 9.22 10.93
N HIS A 1044 -29.17 8.18 10.64
CA HIS A 1044 -29.58 6.80 10.84
C HIS A 1044 -29.78 6.48 12.33
N GLU A 1045 -28.75 6.74 13.13
CA GLU A 1045 -28.75 6.39 14.56
C GLU A 1045 -29.82 7.17 15.33
N LEU A 1046 -30.01 8.45 15.01
CA LEU A 1046 -31.05 9.27 15.62
C LEU A 1046 -32.47 8.82 15.21
N ALA A 1047 -32.66 8.15 14.07
CA ALA A 1047 -33.98 7.64 13.67
C ALA A 1047 -34.49 6.56 14.65
N HIS A 1048 -33.62 5.87 15.38
CA HIS A 1048 -34.03 4.90 16.39
C HIS A 1048 -34.78 5.53 17.58
N THR A 1049 -34.70 6.85 17.79
CA THR A 1049 -35.52 7.57 18.79
C THR A 1049 -37.02 7.44 18.52
N PHE A 1050 -37.41 7.15 17.28
CA PHE A 1050 -38.80 6.91 16.90
C PHE A 1050 -39.24 5.43 17.01
N GLY A 1051 -38.36 4.58 17.56
CA GLY A 1051 -38.59 3.15 17.75
C GLY A 1051 -38.33 2.29 16.52
N VAL A 1052 -38.05 2.86 15.34
CA VAL A 1052 -37.79 2.05 14.14
C VAL A 1052 -36.51 1.23 14.28
N ASP A 1053 -36.60 -0.08 14.07
CA ASP A 1053 -35.43 -0.98 14.07
C ASP A 1053 -34.74 -1.03 12.71
N ASP A 1054 -33.45 -1.37 12.73
CA ASP A 1054 -32.66 -1.69 11.55
C ASP A 1054 -33.37 -2.66 10.62
N LYS A 1055 -33.27 -2.37 9.31
CA LYS A 1055 -33.85 -3.21 8.24
C LYS A 1055 -32.80 -3.74 7.25
N TYR A 1056 -31.52 -3.56 7.53
CA TYR A 1056 -30.44 -4.29 6.85
C TYR A 1056 -30.26 -5.67 7.49
N GLY A 1057 -30.10 -6.73 6.67
CA GLY A 1057 -29.84 -8.10 7.14
C GLY A 1057 -28.47 -8.26 7.80
N LEU A 1058 -28.34 -9.17 8.78
CA LEU A 1058 -27.02 -9.68 9.20
C LEU A 1058 -26.38 -10.47 8.05
N GLY A 1059 -25.56 -9.79 7.24
CA GLY A 1059 -24.83 -10.33 6.09
C GLY A 1059 -25.18 -9.63 4.77
N ALA A 1060 -24.16 -9.32 3.97
CA ALA A 1060 -24.22 -8.55 2.71
C ALA A 1060 -25.20 -9.07 1.62
N THR A 1061 -25.83 -10.24 1.82
CA THR A 1061 -26.74 -10.88 0.84
C THR A 1061 -28.22 -10.82 1.22
N LYS A 1062 -28.59 -10.19 2.35
CA LYS A 1062 -29.99 -10.11 2.83
C LYS A 1062 -30.42 -8.66 3.06
N ASN A 1063 -30.44 -7.84 2.02
CA ASN A 1063 -30.91 -6.46 2.09
C ASN A 1063 -32.25 -6.29 1.35
N PRO A 1064 -33.41 -6.39 2.04
CA PRO A 1064 -34.72 -6.38 1.41
C PRO A 1064 -35.20 -4.99 0.95
N LEU A 1065 -34.53 -3.91 1.38
CA LEU A 1065 -34.87 -2.52 1.02
C LEU A 1065 -33.82 -1.81 0.16
N GLY A 1066 -32.64 -2.41 -0.05
CA GLY A 1066 -31.58 -1.78 -0.85
C GLY A 1066 -31.05 -0.48 -0.20
N PRO A 1067 -30.52 0.47 -0.99
CA PRO A 1067 -30.18 1.81 -0.51
C PRO A 1067 -31.43 2.68 -0.23
N PHE A 1068 -32.64 2.22 -0.51
CA PHE A 1068 -33.82 3.07 -0.56
C PHE A 1068 -34.47 3.37 0.81
N CYS A 1069 -33.79 3.16 1.92
CA CYS A 1069 -34.31 3.54 3.24
C CYS A 1069 -33.17 3.95 4.18
N LEU A 1070 -33.35 5.04 4.93
CA LEU A 1070 -32.39 5.52 5.91
C LEU A 1070 -31.95 4.42 6.91
N ILE A 1071 -32.89 3.67 7.48
CA ILE A 1071 -32.62 2.57 8.43
C ILE A 1071 -32.22 1.24 7.76
N ALA A 1072 -31.89 1.31 6.46
CA ALA A 1072 -31.23 0.28 5.67
C ALA A 1072 -29.90 0.86 5.14
N TYR A 1073 -29.55 0.66 3.86
CA TYR A 1073 -28.31 1.22 3.29
C TYR A 1073 -28.40 2.69 2.87
N GLY A 1074 -29.57 3.32 2.99
CA GLY A 1074 -29.80 4.71 2.60
C GLY A 1074 -29.05 5.74 3.44
N THR A 1075 -28.43 5.33 4.55
CA THR A 1075 -27.44 6.09 5.32
C THR A 1075 -26.32 6.68 4.45
N HIS A 1076 -25.94 6.00 3.36
CA HIS A 1076 -24.79 6.39 2.53
C HIS A 1076 -25.16 7.01 1.17
N GLY A 1077 -26.45 7.19 0.85
CA GLY A 1077 -26.84 7.69 -0.47
C GLY A 1077 -26.44 6.80 -1.64
N ALA A 1078 -26.23 7.41 -2.82
CA ALA A 1078 -25.77 6.72 -4.04
C ALA A 1078 -24.30 6.97 -4.43
N ALA A 1079 -23.63 7.90 -3.75
CA ALA A 1079 -22.24 8.27 -4.02
C ALA A 1079 -21.26 7.40 -3.22
N PRO A 1080 -19.97 7.27 -3.63
CA PRO A 1080 -18.93 6.76 -2.75
C PRO A 1080 -18.92 7.60 -1.47
N SER A 1081 -18.73 6.93 -0.35
CA SER A 1081 -19.43 7.32 0.87
C SER A 1081 -18.94 8.57 1.60
N ALA A 1082 -17.96 9.28 1.05
CA ALA A 1082 -17.49 10.59 1.51
C ALA A 1082 -18.32 11.76 0.93
N GLU A 1083 -18.98 11.51 -0.19
CA GLU A 1083 -19.93 12.43 -0.85
C GLU A 1083 -21.38 12.01 -0.55
N ALA A 1084 -21.54 11.09 0.41
CA ALA A 1084 -22.79 10.41 0.73
C ALA A 1084 -23.87 11.38 1.18
N ARG A 1085 -24.99 11.34 0.46
CA ARG A 1085 -26.21 12.06 0.78
C ARG A 1085 -27.26 11.10 1.35
N PRO A 1086 -27.66 11.20 2.63
CA PRO A 1086 -28.60 10.23 3.19
C PRO A 1086 -29.97 10.31 2.49
N PHE A 1087 -30.58 9.16 2.26
CA PHE A 1087 -31.94 9.09 1.71
C PHE A 1087 -32.99 9.00 2.82
N HIS A 1088 -34.20 9.45 2.53
CA HIS A 1088 -35.30 9.42 3.48
C HIS A 1088 -35.69 7.99 3.90
N LEU A 1089 -36.35 7.90 5.06
CA LEU A 1089 -37.09 6.71 5.50
C LEU A 1089 -38.15 6.31 4.48
N CYS A 1090 -38.37 5.00 4.33
CA CYS A 1090 -39.42 4.48 3.45
C CYS A 1090 -40.83 4.70 4.01
N ALA A 1091 -41.85 4.54 3.16
CA ALA A 1091 -43.25 4.73 3.52
C ALA A 1091 -43.69 3.94 4.76
N TRP A 1092 -43.20 2.71 4.94
CA TRP A 1092 -43.52 1.92 6.14
C TRP A 1092 -42.97 2.57 7.40
N CYS A 1093 -41.70 2.99 7.41
CA CYS A 1093 -41.09 3.68 8.55
C CYS A 1093 -41.83 4.99 8.85
N LYS A 1094 -42.09 5.81 7.82
CA LYS A 1094 -42.85 7.06 7.98
C LYS A 1094 -44.27 6.79 8.54
N GLN A 1095 -44.92 5.70 8.14
CA GLN A 1095 -46.22 5.27 8.68
C GLN A 1095 -46.13 4.87 10.16
N CYS A 1096 -45.11 4.11 10.56
CA CYS A 1096 -44.91 3.72 11.96
C CYS A 1096 -44.67 4.93 12.87
N ILE A 1097 -43.95 5.94 12.37
CA ILE A 1097 -43.67 7.19 13.09
C ILE A 1097 -44.90 8.12 13.11
N GLY A 1098 -45.75 8.03 12.09
CA GLY A 1098 -46.93 8.88 11.91
C GLY A 1098 -46.71 10.07 10.98
N TRP A 1099 -45.58 10.12 10.25
CA TRP A 1099 -45.30 11.14 9.22
C TRP A 1099 -45.97 10.85 7.87
N LEU A 1100 -46.48 9.63 7.67
CA LEU A 1100 -47.18 9.24 6.45
C LEU A 1100 -48.43 8.45 6.80
N ARG A 1101 -49.52 8.69 6.08
CA ARG A 1101 -50.78 7.96 6.30
C ARG A 1101 -51.30 7.33 5.00
N PRO A 1102 -50.90 6.09 4.69
CA PRO A 1102 -51.30 5.43 3.46
C PRO A 1102 -52.80 5.11 3.42
N VAL A 1103 -53.41 5.28 2.26
CA VAL A 1103 -54.83 4.95 2.03
C VAL A 1103 -54.97 3.49 1.62
N THR A 1104 -55.75 2.73 2.39
CA THR A 1104 -55.98 1.30 2.11
C THR A 1104 -56.93 1.13 0.94
N VAL A 1105 -56.57 0.28 -0.02
CA VAL A 1105 -57.40 -0.10 -1.18
C VAL A 1105 -57.46 -1.62 -1.31
N ASP A 1106 -58.61 -2.12 -1.76
CA ASP A 1106 -58.86 -3.55 -1.99
C ASP A 1106 -58.76 -3.84 -3.50
N PRO A 1107 -57.84 -4.72 -3.96
CA PRO A 1107 -57.73 -5.07 -5.37
C PRO A 1107 -59.00 -5.72 -5.94
N ALA A 1108 -59.89 -6.27 -5.11
CA ALA A 1108 -61.19 -6.78 -5.56
C ALA A 1108 -62.14 -5.67 -6.07
N ARG A 1109 -61.81 -4.39 -5.86
CA ARG A 1109 -62.53 -3.23 -6.37
C ARG A 1109 -61.63 -2.46 -7.35
N PRO A 1110 -61.71 -2.75 -8.66
CA PRO A 1110 -60.85 -2.10 -9.64
C PRO A 1110 -61.03 -0.58 -9.67
N GLN A 1111 -59.93 0.17 -9.73
CA GLN A 1111 -59.94 1.63 -9.81
C GLN A 1111 -58.66 2.15 -10.47
N LYS A 1112 -58.77 3.30 -11.14
CA LYS A 1112 -57.67 4.07 -11.75
C LYS A 1112 -57.07 5.01 -10.72
N LEU A 1113 -55.78 4.89 -10.44
CA LEU A 1113 -55.09 5.62 -9.38
C LEU A 1113 -53.91 6.44 -9.91
N ALA A 1114 -53.70 7.61 -9.29
CA ALA A 1114 -52.55 8.47 -9.52
C ALA A 1114 -51.79 8.67 -8.19
N LEU A 1115 -50.46 8.71 -8.25
CA LEU A 1115 -49.60 8.82 -7.07
C LEU A 1115 -48.55 9.91 -7.28
N ARG A 1116 -48.65 11.01 -6.52
CA ARG A 1116 -47.65 12.07 -6.47
C ARG A 1116 -46.43 11.64 -5.64
N PRO A 1117 -45.30 12.35 -5.77
CA PRO A 1117 -44.09 12.04 -5.00
C PRO A 1117 -44.29 12.00 -3.48
N VAL A 1118 -43.63 11.04 -2.82
CA VAL A 1118 -43.59 10.84 -1.36
C VAL A 1118 -42.49 11.68 -0.68
N ASN A 1119 -41.61 12.29 -1.48
CA ASN A 1119 -40.41 12.98 -1.02
C ASN A 1119 -40.72 14.14 -0.06
N PHE A 1120 -41.88 14.79 -0.21
CA PHE A 1120 -42.21 16.06 0.43
C PHE A 1120 -43.63 16.05 1.01
N ASP A 1121 -43.89 16.94 1.97
CA ASP A 1121 -45.18 17.08 2.66
C ASP A 1121 -46.35 17.28 1.69
N PRO A 1122 -47.50 16.62 1.89
CA PRO A 1122 -47.82 15.60 2.92
C PRO A 1122 -47.47 14.16 2.56
N GLY A 1123 -46.69 13.92 1.50
CA GLY A 1123 -46.24 12.62 1.02
C GLY A 1123 -47.40 11.68 0.66
N GLU A 1124 -47.53 11.29 -0.60
CA GLU A 1124 -48.62 10.37 -0.97
C GLU A 1124 -48.19 8.90 -0.93
N SER A 1125 -49.09 8.02 -0.47
CA SER A 1125 -48.88 6.57 -0.51
C SER A 1125 -50.21 5.80 -0.49
N PHE A 1126 -50.24 4.67 -1.19
CA PHE A 1126 -51.34 3.71 -1.14
C PHE A 1126 -50.93 2.45 -0.38
N ARG A 1127 -51.90 1.82 0.28
CA ARG A 1127 -51.78 0.48 0.86
C ARG A 1127 -52.69 -0.49 0.14
N VAL A 1128 -52.16 -1.42 -0.64
CA VAL A 1128 -52.97 -2.40 -1.38
C VAL A 1128 -53.03 -3.70 -0.58
N LEU A 1129 -54.23 -4.17 -0.23
CA LEU A 1129 -54.37 -5.44 0.52
C LEU A 1129 -53.97 -6.63 -0.36
N LEU A 1130 -53.09 -7.50 0.14
CA LEU A 1130 -52.83 -8.82 -0.47
C LEU A 1130 -53.70 -9.90 0.17
N LYS A 1131 -54.04 -9.72 1.45
CA LYS A 1131 -55.01 -10.54 2.18
C LYS A 1131 -56.13 -9.67 2.75
N PRO A 1132 -57.40 -10.13 2.71
CA PRO A 1132 -58.52 -9.40 3.29
C PRO A 1132 -58.37 -9.09 4.79
N ASP A 1133 -57.61 -9.89 5.53
CA ASP A 1133 -57.36 -9.68 6.97
C ASP A 1133 -56.29 -8.62 7.28
N GLY A 1134 -55.66 -8.04 6.26
CA GLY A 1134 -54.60 -7.02 6.43
C GLY A 1134 -53.26 -7.56 6.91
N SER A 1135 -53.12 -8.87 7.12
CA SER A 1135 -51.87 -9.50 7.55
C SER A 1135 -50.76 -9.41 6.51
N GLU A 1136 -51.12 -9.22 5.23
CA GLU A 1136 -50.21 -8.97 4.11
C GLU A 1136 -50.76 -7.86 3.20
N TYR A 1137 -49.89 -6.93 2.82
CA TYR A 1137 -50.23 -5.78 1.98
C TYR A 1137 -49.02 -5.20 1.23
N LEU A 1138 -49.27 -4.37 0.21
CA LEU A 1138 -48.28 -3.54 -0.46
C LEU A 1138 -48.39 -2.09 0.01
N LEU A 1139 -47.28 -1.38 0.08
CA LEU A 1139 -47.19 0.07 0.19
C LEU A 1139 -46.58 0.64 -1.09
N LEU A 1140 -47.25 1.59 -1.70
CA LEU A 1140 -46.84 2.23 -2.95
C LEU A 1140 -46.29 3.62 -2.64
N GLU A 1141 -45.10 3.95 -3.12
CA GLU A 1141 -44.49 5.27 -2.93
C GLU A 1141 -43.80 5.74 -4.22
N ASN A 1142 -44.06 6.97 -4.66
CA ASN A 1142 -43.40 7.56 -5.84
C ASN A 1142 -42.20 8.41 -5.37
N ARG A 1143 -40.99 8.13 -5.84
CA ARG A 1143 -39.76 8.83 -5.41
C ARG A 1143 -39.11 9.62 -6.53
N ARG A 1144 -38.55 10.80 -6.19
CA ARG A 1144 -37.95 11.76 -7.14
C ARG A 1144 -36.50 12.11 -6.79
N ARG A 1145 -35.69 12.44 -7.80
CA ARG A 1145 -34.35 13.02 -7.64
C ARG A 1145 -34.41 14.51 -7.29
N GLU A 1146 -34.91 14.82 -6.10
CA GLU A 1146 -35.06 16.19 -5.58
C GLU A 1146 -34.67 16.24 -4.10
N GLY A 1147 -34.27 17.42 -3.60
CA GLY A 1147 -33.87 17.58 -2.20
C GLY A 1147 -32.79 16.56 -1.82
N PHE A 1148 -32.79 16.05 -0.58
CA PHE A 1148 -31.86 15.03 -0.09
C PHE A 1148 -31.82 13.74 -0.92
N MET A 1149 -32.80 13.55 -1.79
CA MET A 1149 -32.94 12.38 -2.67
C MET A 1149 -32.43 12.64 -4.10
N SER A 1150 -31.74 13.76 -4.39
CA SER A 1150 -31.29 14.11 -5.75
C SER A 1150 -30.37 13.07 -6.39
N ASP A 1151 -29.64 12.32 -5.56
CA ASP A 1151 -28.72 11.27 -6.03
C ASP A 1151 -29.39 9.89 -6.08
N LEU A 1152 -30.71 9.79 -5.92
CA LEU A 1152 -31.40 8.49 -5.99
C LEU A 1152 -31.02 7.71 -7.25
N PRO A 1153 -30.67 6.42 -7.15
CA PRO A 1153 -30.24 5.63 -8.30
C PRO A 1153 -31.30 5.52 -9.40
N CYS A 1154 -32.58 5.48 -9.03
CA CYS A 1154 -33.71 5.60 -9.95
C CYS A 1154 -34.86 6.37 -9.30
N GLU A 1155 -35.75 6.87 -10.15
CA GLU A 1155 -36.94 7.63 -9.75
C GLU A 1155 -38.19 7.00 -10.39
N GLY A 1156 -39.33 7.11 -9.73
CA GLY A 1156 -40.58 6.46 -10.14
C GLY A 1156 -41.27 5.74 -8.98
N LEU A 1157 -42.06 4.73 -9.27
CA LEU A 1157 -42.86 3.99 -8.30
C LEU A 1157 -42.05 2.86 -7.64
N PHE A 1158 -41.98 2.92 -6.32
CA PHE A 1158 -41.43 1.90 -5.44
C PHE A 1158 -42.59 1.15 -4.77
N VAL A 1159 -42.48 -0.18 -4.69
CA VAL A 1159 -43.56 -1.05 -4.17
C VAL A 1159 -43.01 -1.88 -3.01
N LEU A 1160 -43.42 -1.60 -1.77
CA LEU A 1160 -42.98 -2.34 -0.58
C LEU A 1160 -44.03 -3.39 -0.19
N ARG A 1161 -43.68 -4.67 -0.18
CA ARG A 1161 -44.49 -5.73 0.44
C ARG A 1161 -44.26 -5.78 1.94
N VAL A 1162 -45.34 -5.89 2.71
CA VAL A 1162 -45.33 -6.07 4.15
C VAL A 1162 -45.99 -7.40 4.52
N GLY A 1163 -45.27 -8.25 5.25
CA GLY A 1163 -45.68 -9.58 5.67
C GLY A 1163 -46.26 -9.67 7.10
N PRO A 1164 -46.72 -10.88 7.52
CA PRO A 1164 -47.27 -11.13 8.85
C PRO A 1164 -46.20 -11.01 9.96
N ASN A 1165 -46.65 -10.76 11.19
CA ASN A 1165 -45.81 -10.39 12.33
C ASN A 1165 -45.26 -11.59 13.15
N ASP A 1166 -45.39 -12.82 12.65
CA ASP A 1166 -45.22 -14.09 13.37
C ASP A 1166 -43.83 -14.73 13.23
N ARG A 1167 -42.85 -14.02 12.65
CA ARG A 1167 -41.44 -14.47 12.55
C ARG A 1167 -40.52 -13.73 13.55
N PRO A 1168 -40.58 -14.04 14.86
CA PRO A 1168 -39.81 -13.32 15.89
C PRO A 1168 -38.30 -13.44 15.71
N ALA A 1169 -37.81 -14.47 15.01
CA ALA A 1169 -36.38 -14.70 14.79
C ALA A 1169 -35.75 -13.83 13.69
N SER A 1170 -36.53 -13.10 12.87
CA SER A 1170 -35.99 -12.31 11.74
C SER A 1170 -36.88 -11.12 11.35
N PRO A 1171 -37.14 -10.15 12.26
CA PRO A 1171 -38.02 -9.00 12.02
C PRO A 1171 -37.63 -8.14 10.79
N GLN A 1172 -36.36 -8.20 10.38
CA GLN A 1172 -35.82 -7.52 9.19
C GLN A 1172 -36.44 -8.02 7.87
N THR A 1173 -37.00 -9.24 7.82
CA THR A 1173 -37.59 -9.84 6.60
C THR A 1173 -39.04 -9.45 6.34
N ARG A 1174 -39.64 -8.62 7.21
CA ARG A 1174 -41.06 -8.28 7.19
C ARG A 1174 -41.44 -7.28 6.09
N VAL A 1175 -40.56 -6.32 5.80
CA VAL A 1175 -40.78 -5.27 4.79
C VAL A 1175 -39.78 -5.49 3.66
N GLN A 1176 -40.27 -5.60 2.43
CA GLN A 1176 -39.47 -5.95 1.26
C GLN A 1176 -39.84 -5.07 0.07
N LEU A 1177 -38.86 -4.48 -0.62
CA LEU A 1177 -39.10 -3.69 -1.83
C LEU A 1177 -39.19 -4.62 -3.05
N ILE A 1178 -40.34 -4.67 -3.71
CA ILE A 1178 -40.61 -5.38 -4.96
C ILE A 1178 -40.03 -4.56 -6.14
N PRO A 1179 -38.94 -5.03 -6.78
CA PRO A 1179 -38.30 -4.30 -7.86
C PRO A 1179 -38.99 -4.54 -9.20
N ALA A 1180 -38.93 -3.56 -10.10
CA ALA A 1180 -39.47 -3.69 -11.45
C ALA A 1180 -38.81 -4.80 -12.28
N HIS A 1181 -37.55 -5.12 -11.99
CA HIS A 1181 -36.87 -6.26 -12.59
C HIS A 1181 -37.39 -7.64 -12.12
N GLY A 1182 -38.29 -7.72 -11.14
CA GLY A 1182 -39.03 -8.94 -10.78
C GLY A 1182 -38.21 -10.01 -10.04
N LEU A 1183 -37.07 -9.65 -9.43
CA LEU A 1183 -36.30 -10.60 -8.62
C LEU A 1183 -36.82 -10.59 -7.17
N ASP A 1184 -36.88 -11.77 -6.55
CA ASP A 1184 -37.29 -11.95 -5.15
C ASP A 1184 -36.26 -11.32 -4.18
N PRO A 1185 -36.60 -10.20 -3.51
CA PRO A 1185 -35.70 -9.48 -2.61
C PRO A 1185 -35.38 -10.28 -1.34
N ALA A 1186 -36.29 -11.14 -0.88
CA ALA A 1186 -36.13 -11.92 0.35
C ALA A 1186 -35.05 -13.00 0.20
N ARG A 1187 -34.88 -13.51 -1.02
CA ARG A 1187 -33.90 -14.56 -1.33
C ARG A 1187 -32.55 -14.02 -1.78
N ARG A 1188 -32.53 -12.89 -2.51
CA ARG A 1188 -31.34 -12.40 -3.21
C ARG A 1188 -30.84 -11.02 -2.77
N GLY A 1189 -31.60 -10.29 -1.96
CA GLY A 1189 -31.36 -8.87 -1.70
C GLY A 1189 -31.59 -8.01 -2.97
N ILE A 1190 -31.55 -6.69 -2.81
CA ILE A 1190 -31.55 -5.76 -3.95
C ILE A 1190 -30.11 -5.61 -4.45
N PRO A 1191 -29.77 -6.06 -5.68
CA PRO A 1191 -28.40 -6.00 -6.23
C PRO A 1191 -28.05 -4.58 -6.73
N ALA A 1192 -26.78 -4.35 -7.10
CA ALA A 1192 -26.24 -3.05 -7.55
C ALA A 1192 -26.81 -2.52 -8.90
N ASP A 1193 -27.84 -3.16 -9.46
CA ASP A 1193 -28.57 -2.64 -10.64
C ASP A 1193 -29.70 -1.72 -10.20
N GLU A 1194 -29.33 -0.69 -9.45
CA GLU A 1194 -30.30 0.14 -8.74
C GLU A 1194 -31.16 0.97 -9.71
N GLY A 1195 -30.77 1.05 -11.00
CA GLY A 1195 -31.46 1.77 -12.06
C GLY A 1195 -32.82 1.19 -12.46
N HIS A 1196 -33.07 -0.10 -12.19
CA HIS A 1196 -34.24 -0.84 -12.66
C HIS A 1196 -35.21 -1.26 -11.54
N VAL A 1197 -35.15 -0.59 -10.39
CA VAL A 1197 -35.98 -0.90 -9.23
C VAL A 1197 -37.35 -0.21 -9.31
N ALA A 1198 -37.37 1.05 -9.73
CA ALA A 1198 -38.59 1.84 -9.85
C ALA A 1198 -39.42 1.44 -11.09
N TRP A 1199 -40.74 1.49 -10.95
CA TRP A 1199 -41.71 1.32 -12.03
C TRP A 1199 -42.16 2.67 -12.60
N PRO A 1200 -42.54 2.76 -13.88
CA PRO A 1200 -42.46 1.71 -14.91
C PRO A 1200 -41.02 1.53 -15.43
N GLN A 1201 -40.76 0.40 -16.08
CA GLN A 1201 -39.56 0.18 -16.90
C GLN A 1201 -39.97 -0.15 -18.33
N GLU A 1202 -39.03 -0.04 -19.28
CA GLU A 1202 -39.30 -0.42 -20.67
C GLU A 1202 -39.79 -1.87 -20.75
N GLY A 1203 -40.96 -2.07 -21.36
CA GLY A 1203 -41.63 -3.38 -21.44
C GLY A 1203 -42.22 -3.90 -20.13
N ARG A 1204 -42.20 -3.14 -19.03
CA ARG A 1204 -42.75 -3.53 -17.72
C ARG A 1204 -43.60 -2.41 -17.12
N THR A 1205 -44.88 -2.48 -17.45
CA THR A 1205 -45.91 -1.56 -17.00
C THR A 1205 -46.97 -2.27 -16.15
N GLU A 1206 -46.77 -3.52 -15.76
CA GLU A 1206 -47.73 -4.28 -14.93
C GLU A 1206 -47.01 -5.09 -13.85
N LEU A 1207 -47.60 -5.15 -12.66
CA LEU A 1207 -47.14 -5.93 -11.52
C LEU A 1207 -48.31 -6.73 -10.95
N SER A 1208 -48.18 -8.05 -10.88
CA SER A 1208 -49.12 -8.92 -10.16
C SER A 1208 -48.43 -9.53 -8.95
N GLU A 1209 -49.00 -9.33 -7.76
CA GLU A 1209 -48.50 -9.87 -6.49
C GLU A 1209 -49.67 -10.39 -5.66
N GLY A 1210 -49.65 -11.69 -5.32
CA GLY A 1210 -50.73 -12.32 -4.54
C GLY A 1210 -52.10 -12.14 -5.20
N SER A 1211 -53.03 -11.47 -4.51
CA SER A 1211 -54.38 -11.19 -5.00
C SER A 1211 -54.50 -9.85 -5.73
N ALA A 1212 -53.43 -9.05 -5.82
CA ALA A 1212 -53.44 -7.72 -6.42
C ALA A 1212 -52.69 -7.68 -7.76
N ALA A 1213 -53.20 -6.89 -8.70
CA ALA A 1213 -52.51 -6.52 -9.93
C ALA A 1213 -52.56 -5.00 -10.12
N LEU A 1214 -51.40 -4.40 -10.37
CA LEU A 1214 -51.22 -3.03 -10.85
C LEU A 1214 -50.98 -3.11 -12.37
N ARG A 1215 -51.82 -2.45 -13.17
CA ARG A 1215 -51.76 -2.46 -14.64
C ARG A 1215 -51.51 -1.08 -15.21
N ALA A 1216 -51.01 -1.03 -16.44
CA ALA A 1216 -50.77 0.21 -17.19
C ALA A 1216 -49.98 1.29 -16.40
N ILE A 1217 -49.01 0.85 -15.58
CA ILE A 1217 -48.12 1.72 -14.82
C ILE A 1217 -47.37 2.61 -15.81
N ARG A 1218 -47.52 3.92 -15.66
CA ARG A 1218 -46.84 4.92 -16.48
C ARG A 1218 -46.54 6.17 -15.68
N ARG A 1219 -45.60 6.97 -16.16
CA ARG A 1219 -45.20 8.24 -15.55
C ARG A 1219 -45.45 9.40 -16.50
N VAL A 1220 -46.06 10.47 -16.01
CA VAL A 1220 -46.27 11.75 -16.73
C VAL A 1220 -46.01 12.90 -15.74
N ASP A 1221 -45.12 13.84 -16.10
CA ASP A 1221 -44.79 15.03 -15.30
C ASP A 1221 -44.61 14.74 -13.80
N ASP A 1222 -43.88 13.67 -13.50
CA ASP A 1222 -43.52 13.19 -12.16
C ASP A 1222 -44.62 12.50 -11.34
N VAL A 1223 -45.83 12.37 -11.89
CA VAL A 1223 -46.93 11.58 -11.31
C VAL A 1223 -46.94 10.18 -11.90
N ILE A 1224 -47.18 9.17 -11.06
CA ILE A 1224 -47.36 7.78 -11.47
C ILE A 1224 -48.85 7.47 -11.62
N TYR A 1225 -49.24 6.91 -12.76
CA TYR A 1225 -50.60 6.47 -13.07
C TYR A 1225 -50.63 4.96 -13.22
N PHE A 1226 -51.64 4.30 -12.65
CA PHE A 1226 -51.82 2.84 -12.74
C PHE A 1226 -53.28 2.45 -12.45
N GLU A 1227 -53.66 1.24 -12.84
CA GLU A 1227 -54.93 0.61 -12.52
C GLU A 1227 -54.72 -0.48 -11.48
N ILE A 1228 -55.55 -0.54 -10.44
CA ILE A 1228 -55.55 -1.70 -9.53
C ILE A 1228 -56.68 -2.65 -9.89
N SER A 1229 -56.44 -3.95 -9.79
CA SER A 1229 -57.44 -5.00 -10.01
C SER A 1229 -57.03 -6.29 -9.28
N SER A 1230 -57.90 -7.30 -9.29
CA SER A 1230 -57.57 -8.64 -8.80
C SER A 1230 -56.50 -9.29 -9.70
N GLY A 1231 -55.53 -9.97 -9.09
CA GLY A 1231 -54.42 -10.64 -9.78
C GLY A 1231 -54.72 -12.01 -10.39
N LYS A 1232 -55.94 -12.53 -10.19
CA LYS A 1232 -56.43 -13.77 -10.81
C LYS A 1232 -57.13 -13.53 -12.14
#